data_AF-A0A1R2BHR2-F1
#
_entry.id   AF-A0A1R2BHR2-F1
#
_cell.length_a   1.000
_cell.length_b   1.000
_cell.length_c   1.000
_cell.angle_alpha   90.00
_cell.angle_beta   90.00
_cell.angle_gamma   90.00
#
_symmetry.space_group_name_H-M   'P 1'
#
loop_
_entity.id
_entity.type
_entity.pdbx_description
1 polymer ?
#
loop_
_entity_poly.entity_id
_entity_poly.type
_entity_poly.pdbx_seq_one_letter_code
_entity_poly.pdbx_strand_id
1 'polypeptide(L)'
;MLMEKPIFLLYMFFLYHLSTPLSCGGVHDSISFGPSHKRSLLTRDTTYSPIRLTFYYYNFTLNDSDLENYFNNTLMKQINDFFSAALQVKRIQGSLFMTGITTCGSEVEVPISHQESGVENTDILIYITSNSLTSQSYVSYAGACALESSNFQNVYAGRVVVNSINFALASNENRYTIIVHEITHLLGFSSSLYGYWKNSSGLAYDNVLGVYTKRGASKVYLITPNVKSKAQEIFDCSTLEGMELEDQGSSSTSLSHWDMRILINDFMIAHVANDLVYTTLTLALLKDTGWYDVNYTIGQVPIFGVDKKCDFFTTKCLENSLTKFPEYFCDTSLEKLCDFNYLYKAYCNVATYTSALPSAFQYFSNTKKGGSDLYTDYCPYRQGFLDGSCRGNSLSTFVNPLASETISSRSRCFISTLVLKNNIVPTSGSACYEVTSCSNEYATITISGSTVQCSLTSNTPEQKTVEGFDGLLTCPPSGILCQNIPCKDNCHGRGACIGQGCVCFAGVSGETCSIECGQNCASCNETTCLICLKANMVLEGNHCICDTGYIIDANGNCLSEIRTCELLCGNCIIDPNFLVPAVCNGCVDYAIEDSVSKKCTCQDPYYDSGNGSCLKCPDLCEKCTAESCLQCVLNAKIDGVTCSCENFYYKSDSRCLDCPNNCLTCLNSTICDICSDGYYLSNNTTCSKCKDNCLNCNDYEQCNLCNNSMYFYNGDCLSGCPSETYNDDGSCYDCLIDYCKTCILGGKCLECIDGYILKNNTCYNQCPDNCYNCTNAGICDECDDGYFLNDGMCYKCSVGCGKCSLGDLCEECFGDFVLVNGSCNIVCPDNCRYCTSVSLCDVCKNAHFKNIIGQCEACPASCASCLSSTICTSCTSEYYLQSSTCLPKCSDNCKTCLSGICLACNSGYSLKSGVCHINCPLNCKSCDYQGKCQSCNNGFYINSGSCFKCDSNCLTCTSLSKCKTCHKGYFLSQTTCSKCSHYCLICTSENSCEKCENTYTLQNKQCVKS
;
A
#
# COMPACT_ATOMS: atom_id res chain seq x y z
N MET A 1 59.39 24.47 2.67
CA MET A 1 59.02 23.49 3.71
C MET A 1 58.17 22.43 3.02
N LEU A 2 58.86 21.39 2.56
CA LEU A 2 58.35 20.33 1.69
C LEU A 2 57.87 19.14 2.53
N MET A 3 56.90 18.41 1.98
CA MET A 3 56.53 17.02 2.30
C MET A 3 55.88 16.75 3.65
N GLU A 4 54.56 16.52 3.62
CA GLU A 4 53.84 15.38 4.23
C GLU A 4 52.35 15.72 4.25
N LYS A 5 51.55 15.06 3.39
CA LYS A 5 50.06 14.83 3.48
C LYS A 5 49.37 14.57 2.12
N PRO A 6 49.80 13.61 1.27
CA PRO A 6 48.89 13.07 0.25
C PRO A 6 48.28 11.70 0.62
N ILE A 7 48.69 11.09 1.74
CA ILE A 7 48.30 9.69 2.06
C ILE A 7 46.97 9.60 2.86
N PHE A 8 46.55 10.67 3.56
CA PHE A 8 45.31 10.65 4.36
C PHE A 8 44.03 10.84 3.53
N LEU A 9 44.11 11.54 2.39
CA LEU A 9 42.97 11.77 1.48
C LEU A 9 42.68 10.57 0.58
N LEU A 10 43.70 9.80 0.18
CA LEU A 10 43.51 8.55 -0.57
C LEU A 10 42.92 7.41 0.28
N TYR A 11 43.19 7.40 1.59
CA TYR A 11 42.64 6.40 2.52
C TYR A 11 41.16 6.65 2.84
N MET A 12 40.71 7.92 2.88
CA MET A 12 39.29 8.27 3.05
C MET A 12 38.47 8.03 1.76
N PHE A 13 39.07 8.20 0.58
CA PHE A 13 38.38 7.95 -0.70
C PHE A 13 38.12 6.45 -0.97
N PHE A 14 38.96 5.55 -0.48
CA PHE A 14 38.80 4.11 -0.70
C PHE A 14 37.89 3.41 0.33
N LEU A 15 37.72 3.97 1.53
CA LEU A 15 36.86 3.39 2.58
C LEU A 15 35.38 3.77 2.43
N TYR A 16 35.06 4.86 1.72
CA TYR A 16 33.67 5.29 1.48
C TYR A 16 33.01 4.67 0.24
N HIS A 17 33.76 4.05 -0.66
CA HIS A 17 33.23 3.44 -1.90
C HIS A 17 32.88 1.95 -1.78
N LEU A 18 32.89 1.40 -0.56
CA LEU A 18 32.63 -0.02 -0.29
C LEU A 18 31.64 -0.24 0.87
N SER A 19 30.78 0.72 1.20
CA SER A 19 29.59 0.39 1.99
C SER A 19 28.65 -0.39 1.09
N THR A 20 28.47 -1.68 1.38
CA THR A 20 27.34 -2.44 0.84
C THR A 20 26.08 -1.66 1.19
N PRO A 21 25.20 -1.37 0.22
CA PRO A 21 23.95 -0.71 0.53
C PRO A 21 23.18 -1.53 1.56
N LEU A 22 22.51 -0.83 2.48
CA LEU A 22 21.60 -1.45 3.44
C LEU A 22 20.50 -2.19 2.66
N SER A 23 20.21 -3.42 3.08
CA SER A 23 19.14 -4.23 2.48
C SER A 23 17.83 -3.95 3.22
N CYS A 24 16.71 -3.92 2.49
CA CYS A 24 15.42 -4.23 3.06
C CYS A 24 15.34 -5.77 3.18
N GLY A 25 14.97 -6.31 4.34
CA GLY A 25 14.71 -7.74 4.50
C GLY A 25 15.91 -8.71 4.68
N GLY A 26 15.59 -9.84 5.32
CA GLY A 26 16.42 -11.03 5.54
C GLY A 26 15.60 -12.31 5.27
N VAL A 27 16.11 -13.51 5.55
CA VAL A 27 15.50 -14.81 5.15
C VAL A 27 14.16 -15.15 5.88
N HIS A 28 13.43 -14.17 6.41
CA HIS A 28 12.47 -14.33 7.50
C HIS A 28 11.02 -13.96 7.15
N ASP A 29 10.75 -13.56 5.90
CA ASP A 29 9.42 -13.18 5.39
C ASP A 29 8.52 -14.39 5.09
N SER A 30 9.03 -15.60 5.40
CA SER A 30 8.31 -16.85 5.20
C SER A 30 7.40 -17.15 6.39
N ILE A 31 6.18 -17.54 6.05
CA ILE A 31 5.17 -17.99 6.98
C ILE A 31 5.51 -19.42 7.42
N SER A 32 5.94 -19.62 8.67
CA SER A 32 6.04 -20.95 9.28
C SER A 32 4.75 -21.30 10.02
N PHE A 33 3.72 -21.76 9.29
CA PHE A 33 2.59 -22.43 9.96
C PHE A 33 2.97 -23.88 10.24
N GLY A 34 3.28 -24.22 11.50
CA GLY A 34 3.32 -25.61 11.95
C GLY A 34 1.96 -26.31 11.83
N PRO A 35 1.91 -27.66 11.88
CA PRO A 35 0.68 -28.46 11.73
C PRO A 35 -0.38 -28.25 12.81
N SER A 36 -0.10 -27.45 13.84
CA SER A 36 -0.88 -27.32 15.07
C SER A 36 -1.55 -25.95 15.26
N HIS A 37 -1.51 -25.03 14.30
CA HIS A 37 -2.09 -23.69 14.48
C HIS A 37 -3.57 -23.66 14.10
N LYS A 38 -4.41 -23.55 15.15
CA LYS A 38 -5.85 -23.36 15.05
C LYS A 38 -6.14 -21.95 14.51
N ARG A 39 -7.00 -21.88 13.50
CA ARG A 39 -7.43 -20.65 12.84
C ARG A 39 -8.60 -20.03 13.61
N SER A 40 -8.60 -18.71 13.79
CA SER A 40 -9.69 -17.99 14.50
C SER A 40 -10.78 -17.51 13.54
N LEU A 41 -12.03 -17.85 13.86
CA LEU A 41 -13.22 -17.34 13.19
C LEU A 41 -13.45 -15.89 13.63
N LEU A 42 -13.14 -14.93 12.76
CA LEU A 42 -13.37 -13.51 12.99
C LEU A 42 -14.58 -13.04 12.18
N THR A 43 -15.46 -12.25 12.81
CA THR A 43 -16.61 -11.63 12.15
C THR A 43 -16.21 -10.25 11.65
N ARG A 44 -16.54 -9.93 10.41
CA ARG A 44 -16.22 -8.64 9.78
C ARG A 44 -17.48 -7.88 9.37
N ASP A 45 -17.38 -6.56 9.34
CA ASP A 45 -18.42 -5.68 8.81
C ASP A 45 -18.71 -5.96 7.33
N THR A 46 -19.89 -5.58 6.87
CA THR A 46 -20.29 -5.73 5.47
C THR A 46 -19.73 -4.61 4.58
N THR A 47 -19.46 -3.44 5.16
CA THR A 47 -18.97 -2.24 4.49
C THR A 47 -17.48 -2.01 4.75
N TYR A 48 -16.81 -1.32 3.83
CA TYR A 48 -15.43 -0.88 3.99
C TYR A 48 -15.32 0.33 4.91
N SER A 49 -14.25 0.40 5.69
CA SER A 49 -13.92 1.52 6.57
C SER A 49 -12.40 1.61 6.74
N PRO A 50 -11.83 2.76 7.14
CA PRO A 50 -10.39 2.91 7.35
C PRO A 50 -9.82 1.80 8.24
N ILE A 51 -8.71 1.20 7.82
CA ILE A 51 -8.04 0.12 8.57
C ILE A 51 -7.56 0.59 9.95
N ARG A 52 -7.64 -0.28 10.96
CA ARG A 52 -7.12 -0.04 12.31
C ARG A 52 -5.91 -0.93 12.59
N LEU A 53 -4.73 -0.33 12.66
CA LEU A 53 -3.49 -1.02 13.02
C LEU A 53 -3.21 -0.79 14.51
N THR A 54 -2.94 -1.87 15.24
CA THR A 54 -2.54 -1.79 16.66
C THR A 54 -1.13 -2.32 16.80
N PHE A 55 -0.23 -1.48 17.35
CA PHE A 55 1.16 -1.85 17.58
C PHE A 55 1.39 -2.29 19.02
N TYR A 56 2.01 -3.46 19.19
CA TYR A 56 2.41 -3.98 20.50
C TYR A 56 3.93 -4.14 20.58
N TYR A 57 4.57 -3.46 21.52
CA TYR A 57 6.02 -3.48 21.68
C TYR A 57 6.43 -4.64 22.60
N TYR A 58 7.17 -5.61 22.05
CA TYR A 58 7.69 -6.78 22.78
C TYR A 58 9.21 -6.73 22.86
N ASN A 59 9.75 -6.58 24.08
CA ASN A 59 11.19 -6.48 24.34
C ASN A 59 11.92 -5.50 23.38
N PHE A 60 11.24 -4.42 23.02
CA PHE A 60 11.73 -3.46 22.04
C PHE A 60 12.68 -2.47 22.70
N THR A 61 13.85 -2.29 22.09
CA THR A 61 14.74 -1.16 22.39
C THR A 61 15.58 -0.76 21.19
N LEU A 62 15.83 0.55 21.03
CA LEU A 62 16.76 1.06 20.02
C LEU A 62 18.14 1.45 20.59
N ASN A 63 18.39 1.21 21.89
CA ASN A 63 19.59 1.63 22.61
C ASN A 63 19.88 3.15 22.55
N ASP A 64 18.86 3.94 22.22
CA ASP A 64 18.86 5.40 22.20
C ASP A 64 17.46 5.89 22.60
N SER A 65 17.35 6.60 23.72
CA SER A 65 16.04 7.02 24.27
C SER A 65 15.31 8.02 23.39
N ASP A 66 16.04 8.91 22.73
CA ASP A 66 15.43 9.95 21.89
C ASP A 66 14.93 9.33 20.59
N LEU A 67 15.72 8.42 20.02
CA LEU A 67 15.32 7.65 18.83
C LEU A 67 14.14 6.72 19.12
N GLU A 68 14.11 6.08 20.29
CA GLU A 68 13.01 5.22 20.72
C GLU A 68 11.72 6.02 20.97
N ASN A 69 11.83 7.19 21.60
CA ASN A 69 10.71 8.12 21.77
C ASN A 69 10.18 8.60 20.41
N TYR A 70 11.07 8.97 19.48
CA TYR A 70 10.71 9.31 18.11
C TYR A 70 10.02 8.14 17.41
N PHE A 71 10.55 6.92 17.52
CA PHE A 71 9.97 5.73 16.92
C PHE A 71 8.53 5.51 17.44
N ASN A 72 8.36 5.43 18.76
CA ASN A 72 7.11 5.04 19.37
C ASN A 72 6.01 6.09 19.20
N ASN A 73 6.36 7.36 19.42
CA ASN A 73 5.36 8.43 19.55
C ASN A 73 5.18 9.27 18.28
N THR A 74 6.15 9.24 17.35
CA THR A 74 6.08 10.01 16.10
C THR A 74 5.96 9.09 14.90
N LEU A 75 6.95 8.22 14.70
CA LEU A 75 7.06 7.43 13.48
C LEU A 75 5.90 6.43 13.32
N MET A 76 5.60 5.64 14.35
CA MET A 76 4.53 4.63 14.27
C MET A 76 3.14 5.25 14.13
N LYS A 77 2.92 6.46 14.68
CA LYS A 77 1.69 7.23 14.47
C LYS A 77 1.54 7.65 13.01
N GLN A 78 2.60 8.20 12.42
CA GLN A 78 2.62 8.60 11.01
C GLN A 78 2.39 7.42 10.06
N ILE A 79 2.92 6.24 10.39
CA ILE A 79 2.71 5.00 9.64
C ILE A 79 1.25 4.54 9.73
N ASN A 80 0.64 4.58 10.92
CA ASN A 80 -0.78 4.28 11.08
C ASN A 80 -1.65 5.25 10.27
N ASP A 81 -1.36 6.55 10.32
CA ASP A 81 -2.10 7.58 9.58
C ASP A 81 -2.04 7.31 8.07
N PHE A 82 -0.85 6.95 7.54
CA PHE A 82 -0.68 6.58 6.14
C PHE A 82 -1.54 5.39 5.72
N PHE A 83 -1.43 4.26 6.43
CA PHE A 83 -2.20 3.06 6.06
C PHE A 83 -3.70 3.25 6.27
N SER A 84 -4.12 3.98 7.31
CA SER A 84 -5.53 4.31 7.57
C SER A 84 -6.12 5.19 6.46
N ALA A 85 -5.33 6.11 5.90
CA ALA A 85 -5.75 6.96 4.78
C ALA A 85 -5.72 6.22 3.43
N ALA A 86 -4.76 5.31 3.24
CA ALA A 86 -4.55 4.58 2.00
C ALA A 86 -5.47 3.36 1.85
N LEU A 87 -5.81 2.68 2.95
CA LEU A 87 -6.50 1.39 2.93
C LEU A 87 -7.81 1.42 3.72
N GLN A 88 -8.83 0.85 3.10
CA GLN A 88 -10.08 0.51 3.76
C GLN A 88 -10.20 -1.01 3.86
N VAL A 89 -10.77 -1.49 4.97
CA VAL A 89 -10.99 -2.90 5.24
C VAL A 89 -12.42 -3.09 5.75
N LYS A 90 -12.98 -4.28 5.53
CA LYS A 90 -14.15 -4.75 6.28
C LYS A 90 -13.71 -5.02 7.71
N ARG A 91 -14.03 -4.12 8.64
CA ARG A 91 -13.48 -4.12 10.00
C ARG A 91 -13.85 -5.37 10.78
N ILE A 92 -12.95 -5.81 11.66
CA ILE A 92 -13.23 -6.87 12.64
C ILE A 92 -14.22 -6.32 13.68
N GLN A 93 -15.28 -7.08 13.95
CA GLN A 93 -16.27 -6.77 14.98
C GLN A 93 -15.81 -7.29 16.35
N GLY A 94 -15.90 -6.43 17.36
CA GLY A 94 -15.48 -6.77 18.73
C GLY A 94 -13.95 -6.81 18.91
N SER A 95 -13.51 -7.62 19.87
CA SER A 95 -12.09 -7.80 20.18
C SER A 95 -11.44 -8.84 19.26
N LEU A 96 -10.21 -8.56 18.82
CA LEU A 96 -9.37 -9.49 18.07
C LEU A 96 -8.67 -10.44 19.05
N PHE A 97 -8.87 -11.75 18.89
CA PHE A 97 -8.24 -12.77 19.73
C PHE A 97 -7.14 -13.53 18.99
N MET A 98 -6.02 -13.74 19.68
CA MET A 98 -4.89 -14.58 19.24
C MET A 98 -5.02 -16.01 19.76
N THR A 99 -6.25 -16.52 19.89
CA THR A 99 -6.53 -17.81 20.53
C THR A 99 -5.78 -18.96 19.85
N GLY A 100 -4.97 -19.69 20.61
CA GLY A 100 -4.17 -20.82 20.09
C GLY A 100 -2.91 -20.41 19.34
N ILE A 101 -2.56 -19.12 19.33
CA ILE A 101 -1.31 -18.59 18.78
C ILE A 101 -0.44 -18.11 19.93
N THR A 102 0.59 -18.88 20.26
CA THR A 102 1.49 -18.61 21.39
C THR A 102 2.74 -17.83 21.00
N THR A 103 3.10 -17.81 19.72
CA THR A 103 4.25 -17.06 19.20
C THR A 103 3.91 -16.39 17.87
N CYS A 104 4.59 -15.28 17.59
CA CYS A 104 4.55 -14.60 16.29
C CYS A 104 5.99 -14.55 15.76
N GLY A 105 6.35 -15.53 14.93
CA GLY A 105 7.75 -15.78 14.57
C GLY A 105 8.55 -16.41 15.71
N SER A 106 9.89 -16.43 15.57
CA SER A 106 10.82 -16.88 16.63
C SER A 106 11.10 -15.81 17.69
N GLU A 107 10.76 -14.57 17.39
CA GLU A 107 11.20 -13.39 18.16
C GLU A 107 10.18 -12.95 19.21
N VAL A 108 8.89 -13.31 19.04
CA VAL A 108 7.80 -12.76 19.85
C VAL A 108 6.98 -13.88 20.49
N GLU A 109 6.84 -13.80 21.81
CA GLU A 109 5.86 -14.57 22.58
C GLU A 109 4.56 -13.77 22.71
N VAL A 110 3.43 -14.39 22.36
CA VAL A 110 2.12 -13.73 22.35
C VAL A 110 1.57 -13.67 23.78
N PRO A 111 1.28 -12.45 24.30
CA PRO A 111 0.73 -12.30 25.65
C PRO A 111 -0.57 -13.07 25.86
N ILE A 112 -0.77 -13.64 27.05
CA ILE A 112 -1.99 -14.36 27.43
C ILE A 112 -3.23 -13.46 27.29
N SER A 113 -3.13 -12.16 27.62
CA SER A 113 -4.21 -11.21 27.43
C SER A 113 -4.68 -11.13 25.97
N HIS A 114 -3.78 -11.21 24.99
CA HIS A 114 -4.18 -11.19 23.58
C HIS A 114 -4.88 -12.50 23.16
N GLN A 115 -4.65 -13.60 23.89
CA GLN A 115 -5.29 -14.89 23.64
C GLN A 115 -6.66 -15.01 24.34
N GLU A 116 -6.79 -14.45 25.55
CA GLU A 116 -7.96 -14.60 26.43
C GLU A 116 -8.92 -13.41 26.42
N SER A 117 -8.42 -12.18 26.59
CA SER A 117 -9.24 -10.96 26.61
C SER A 117 -9.34 -10.29 25.24
N GLY A 118 -8.41 -10.59 24.34
CA GLY A 118 -8.34 -10.02 23.00
C GLY A 118 -7.93 -8.53 23.01
N VAL A 119 -7.87 -7.95 21.82
CA VAL A 119 -7.50 -6.55 21.60
C VAL A 119 -8.64 -5.84 20.89
N GLU A 120 -9.26 -4.88 21.55
CA GLU A 120 -10.36 -4.09 21.00
C GLU A 120 -9.90 -3.17 19.86
N ASN A 121 -10.86 -2.72 19.04
CA ASN A 121 -10.65 -1.70 18.01
C ASN A 121 -9.48 -1.99 17.03
N THR A 122 -9.23 -3.27 16.74
CA THR A 122 -8.05 -3.71 15.98
C THR A 122 -8.48 -4.54 14.78
N ASP A 123 -7.98 -4.20 13.59
CA ASP A 123 -8.13 -5.04 12.39
C ASP A 123 -6.87 -5.88 12.13
N ILE A 124 -5.70 -5.31 12.44
CA ILE A 124 -4.41 -5.99 12.34
C ILE A 124 -3.57 -5.67 13.59
N LEU A 125 -3.14 -6.71 14.29
CA LEU A 125 -2.23 -6.61 15.43
C LEU A 125 -0.77 -6.82 14.99
N ILE A 126 0.06 -5.80 15.15
CA ILE A 126 1.46 -5.80 14.71
C ILE A 126 2.37 -5.78 15.93
N TYR A 127 3.14 -6.85 16.11
CA TYR A 127 4.15 -6.95 17.16
C TYR A 127 5.45 -6.29 16.71
N ILE A 128 5.92 -5.29 17.46
CA ILE A 128 7.17 -4.60 17.21
C ILE A 128 8.24 -5.11 18.18
N THR A 129 9.37 -5.55 17.65
CA THR A 129 10.53 -5.97 18.46
C THR A 129 11.83 -5.55 17.80
N SER A 130 12.96 -5.73 18.48
CA SER A 130 14.27 -5.33 17.96
C SER A 130 15.39 -6.30 18.30
N ASN A 131 16.47 -6.21 17.53
CA ASN A 131 17.74 -6.87 17.81
C ASN A 131 18.91 -5.95 17.47
N SER A 132 20.12 -6.32 17.88
CA SER A 132 21.34 -5.53 17.66
C SER A 132 22.42 -6.38 16.96
N LEU A 133 22.06 -6.98 15.82
CA LEU A 133 22.95 -7.86 15.07
C LEU A 133 23.86 -7.06 14.12
N THR A 134 25.16 -6.99 14.42
CA THR A 134 26.17 -6.29 13.60
C THR A 134 26.59 -7.06 12.35
N SER A 135 26.37 -8.37 12.30
CA SER A 135 26.73 -9.23 11.16
C SER A 135 25.68 -9.21 10.04
N GLN A 136 24.56 -8.53 10.25
CA GLN A 136 23.42 -8.49 9.31
C GLN A 136 23.29 -7.10 8.70
N SER A 137 23.03 -7.04 7.39
CA SER A 137 22.90 -5.79 6.64
C SER A 137 21.47 -5.24 6.55
N TYR A 138 20.47 -5.97 7.07
CA TYR A 138 19.08 -5.52 7.05
C TYR A 138 18.84 -4.41 8.09
N VAL A 139 17.99 -3.45 7.75
CA VAL A 139 17.55 -2.39 8.69
C VAL A 139 16.34 -2.85 9.49
N SER A 140 15.39 -3.49 8.82
CA SER A 140 14.22 -4.12 9.42
C SER A 140 13.79 -5.29 8.54
N TYR A 141 12.93 -6.16 9.08
CA TYR A 141 12.17 -7.13 8.31
C TYR A 141 10.79 -7.33 8.97
N ALA A 142 9.80 -7.79 8.21
CA ALA A 142 8.48 -8.10 8.74
C ALA A 142 7.86 -9.34 8.12
N GLY A 143 6.83 -9.85 8.79
CA GLY A 143 6.06 -10.96 8.26
C GLY A 143 4.76 -11.20 9.00
N ALA A 144 3.78 -11.73 8.27
CA ALA A 144 2.53 -12.19 8.85
C ALA A 144 2.76 -13.41 9.75
N CYS A 145 2.00 -13.51 10.84
CA CYS A 145 2.02 -14.68 11.73
C CYS A 145 0.64 -15.27 11.99
N ALA A 146 -0.45 -14.57 11.64
CA ALA A 146 -1.80 -15.10 11.75
C ALA A 146 -2.67 -14.72 10.55
N LEU A 147 -3.45 -15.71 10.08
CA LEU A 147 -4.43 -15.59 9.01
C LEU A 147 -5.80 -16.10 9.49
N GLU A 148 -6.87 -15.47 9.02
CA GLU A 148 -8.25 -15.88 9.35
C GLU A 148 -8.59 -17.27 8.80
N SER A 149 -9.46 -18.02 9.52
CA SER A 149 -10.02 -19.29 9.01
C SER A 149 -11.10 -19.11 7.96
N SER A 150 -11.77 -17.97 7.98
CA SER A 150 -12.99 -17.68 7.21
C SER A 150 -12.70 -17.60 5.71
N ASN A 151 -13.74 -17.44 4.88
CA ASN A 151 -13.63 -17.28 3.43
C ASN A 151 -12.66 -16.15 3.01
N PHE A 152 -12.43 -15.15 3.87
CA PHE A 152 -11.62 -13.98 3.58
C PHE A 152 -10.10 -14.25 3.60
N GLN A 153 -9.63 -15.08 4.54
CA GLN A 153 -8.21 -15.45 4.69
C GLN A 153 -7.27 -14.24 4.84
N ASN A 154 -7.75 -13.14 5.43
CA ASN A 154 -6.97 -11.93 5.65
C ASN A 154 -5.86 -12.16 6.69
N VAL A 155 -4.76 -11.42 6.56
CA VAL A 155 -3.81 -11.23 7.65
C VAL A 155 -4.47 -10.38 8.74
N TYR A 156 -4.44 -10.89 9.97
CA TYR A 156 -4.92 -10.16 11.15
C TYR A 156 -3.85 -9.99 12.23
N ALA A 157 -2.70 -10.67 12.10
CA ALA A 157 -1.53 -10.37 12.93
C ALA A 157 -0.21 -10.66 12.22
N GLY A 158 0.82 -9.91 12.59
CA GLY A 158 2.19 -10.12 12.16
C GLY A 158 3.19 -9.37 13.01
N ARG A 159 4.45 -9.34 12.58
CA ARG A 159 5.55 -8.71 13.34
C ARG A 159 6.44 -7.86 12.46
N VAL A 160 7.07 -6.87 13.08
CA VAL A 160 8.17 -6.07 12.53
C VAL A 160 9.35 -6.17 13.49
N VAL A 161 10.51 -6.52 12.95
CA VAL A 161 11.76 -6.64 13.72
C VAL A 161 12.73 -5.57 13.24
N VAL A 162 13.17 -4.70 14.14
CA VAL A 162 14.07 -3.59 13.83
C VAL A 162 15.50 -3.94 14.25
N ASN A 163 16.47 -3.79 13.34
CA ASN A 163 17.89 -3.83 13.72
C ASN A 163 18.29 -2.47 14.28
N SER A 164 18.45 -2.37 15.61
CA SER A 164 18.68 -1.10 16.30
C SER A 164 19.91 -0.35 15.77
N ILE A 165 20.96 -1.08 15.34
CA ILE A 165 22.22 -0.49 14.89
C ILE A 165 22.04 0.13 13.51
N ASN A 166 21.52 -0.65 12.56
CA ASN A 166 21.35 -0.19 11.19
C ASN A 166 20.23 0.86 11.09
N PHE A 167 19.19 0.75 11.91
CA PHE A 167 18.11 1.74 11.98
C PHE A 167 18.60 3.09 12.51
N ALA A 168 19.50 3.09 13.50
CA ALA A 168 20.13 4.33 13.99
C ALA A 168 20.98 5.02 12.91
N LEU A 169 21.54 4.27 11.95
CA LEU A 169 22.32 4.83 10.84
C LEU A 169 21.47 5.34 9.68
N ALA A 170 20.18 5.02 9.61
CA ALA A 170 19.31 5.49 8.53
C ALA A 170 18.87 6.95 8.74
N SER A 171 18.64 7.69 7.65
CA SER A 171 17.99 9.02 7.70
C SER A 171 16.53 8.89 8.15
N ASN A 172 15.91 9.98 8.60
CA ASN A 172 14.51 9.95 9.02
C ASN A 172 13.55 9.50 7.90
N GLU A 173 13.78 9.97 6.67
CA GLU A 173 13.01 9.56 5.50
C GLU A 173 13.14 8.05 5.22
N ASN A 174 14.35 7.50 5.32
CA ASN A 174 14.59 6.07 5.12
C ASN A 174 13.98 5.24 6.25
N ARG A 175 14.08 5.69 7.51
CA ARG A 175 13.43 5.03 8.66
C ARG A 175 11.93 4.90 8.44
N TYR A 176 11.28 5.97 7.99
CA TYR A 176 9.85 5.94 7.68
C TYR A 176 9.53 4.97 6.55
N THR A 177 10.23 5.12 5.42
CA THR A 177 9.97 4.32 4.21
C THR A 177 10.21 2.83 4.44
N ILE A 178 11.25 2.49 5.19
CA ILE A 178 11.57 1.09 5.53
C ILE A 178 10.44 0.47 6.35
N ILE A 179 9.91 1.13 7.38
CA ILE A 179 8.83 0.51 8.16
C ILE A 179 7.53 0.40 7.35
N VAL A 180 7.21 1.36 6.48
CA VAL A 180 6.06 1.24 5.57
C VAL A 180 6.26 0.08 4.58
N HIS A 181 7.48 -0.07 4.04
CA HIS A 181 7.86 -1.20 3.18
C HIS A 181 7.64 -2.54 3.90
N GLU A 182 8.18 -2.69 5.10
CA GLU A 182 8.07 -3.92 5.87
C GLU A 182 6.62 -4.26 6.24
N ILE A 183 5.84 -3.28 6.69
CA ILE A 183 4.41 -3.51 6.96
C ILE A 183 3.66 -3.89 5.68
N THR A 184 4.05 -3.38 4.52
CA THR A 184 3.41 -3.74 3.24
C THR A 184 3.62 -5.21 2.86
N HIS A 185 4.77 -5.80 3.20
CA HIS A 185 4.95 -7.26 3.09
C HIS A 185 3.94 -8.03 3.95
N LEU A 186 3.74 -7.59 5.21
CA LEU A 186 2.77 -8.17 6.12
C LEU A 186 1.33 -8.01 5.62
N LEU A 187 1.02 -6.89 4.98
CA LEU A 187 -0.32 -6.61 4.44
C LEU A 187 -0.63 -7.37 3.16
N GLY A 188 0.34 -8.00 2.49
CA GLY A 188 0.01 -8.87 1.36
C GLY A 188 1.09 -9.02 0.32
N PHE A 189 2.02 -8.06 0.18
CA PHE A 189 3.07 -8.13 -0.83
C PHE A 189 4.20 -9.06 -0.39
N SER A 190 3.89 -10.34 -0.23
CA SER A 190 4.87 -11.38 0.05
C SER A 190 4.50 -12.60 -0.77
N SER A 191 5.48 -13.22 -1.42
CA SER A 191 5.25 -14.44 -2.21
C SER A 191 4.59 -15.58 -1.42
N SER A 192 4.78 -15.59 -0.09
CA SER A 192 4.13 -16.54 0.81
C SER A 192 2.64 -16.29 1.04
N LEU A 193 2.15 -15.09 0.72
CA LEU A 193 0.76 -14.67 0.92
C LEU A 193 -0.12 -14.78 -0.33
N TYR A 194 0.48 -14.90 -1.52
CA TYR A 194 -0.25 -14.91 -2.79
C TYR A 194 -1.33 -16.01 -2.90
N GLY A 195 -1.10 -17.16 -2.28
CA GLY A 195 -2.06 -18.27 -2.26
C GLY A 195 -3.34 -17.99 -1.44
N TYR A 196 -3.37 -16.90 -0.67
CA TYR A 196 -4.52 -16.50 0.15
C TYR A 196 -5.30 -15.33 -0.45
N TRP A 197 -4.81 -14.75 -1.55
CA TRP A 197 -5.48 -13.65 -2.21
C TRP A 197 -6.80 -14.08 -2.84
N LYS A 198 -7.77 -13.16 -2.83
CA LYS A 198 -9.11 -13.39 -3.35
C LYS A 198 -9.42 -12.47 -4.52
N ASN A 199 -10.00 -13.03 -5.57
CA ASN A 199 -10.51 -12.27 -6.70
C ASN A 199 -11.81 -11.54 -6.34
N SER A 200 -12.35 -10.76 -7.27
CA SER A 200 -13.58 -9.99 -7.08
C SER A 200 -14.83 -10.83 -6.77
N SER A 201 -14.79 -12.14 -7.07
CA SER A 201 -15.86 -13.10 -6.74
C SER A 201 -15.68 -13.73 -5.36
N GLY A 202 -14.64 -13.35 -4.60
CA GLY A 202 -14.31 -13.92 -3.30
C GLY A 202 -13.64 -15.31 -3.36
N LEU A 203 -13.26 -15.77 -4.55
CA LEU A 203 -12.57 -17.05 -4.76
C LEU A 203 -11.05 -16.84 -4.79
N ALA A 204 -10.28 -17.89 -4.49
CA ALA A 204 -8.83 -17.84 -4.69
C ALA A 204 -8.51 -17.60 -6.17
N TYR A 205 -7.41 -16.91 -6.45
CA TYR A 205 -6.90 -16.79 -7.82
C TYR A 205 -6.38 -18.15 -8.31
N ASP A 206 -6.71 -18.50 -9.56
CA ASP A 206 -6.13 -19.67 -10.22
C ASP A 206 -4.62 -19.53 -10.39
N ASN A 207 -4.19 -18.34 -10.85
CA ASN A 207 -2.79 -17.96 -10.97
C ASN A 207 -2.66 -16.45 -10.71
N VAL A 208 -1.82 -16.08 -9.75
CA VAL A 208 -1.40 -14.69 -9.51
C VAL A 208 -0.13 -14.31 -10.28
N LEU A 209 0.67 -15.30 -10.66
CA LEU A 209 1.96 -15.14 -11.32
C LEU A 209 1.89 -15.66 -12.75
N GLY A 210 2.58 -14.96 -13.65
CA GLY A 210 2.84 -15.40 -15.02
C GLY A 210 4.33 -15.30 -15.34
N VAL A 211 4.81 -16.16 -16.25
CA VAL A 211 6.21 -16.13 -16.69
C VAL A 211 6.26 -15.83 -18.17
N TYR A 212 7.06 -14.82 -18.53
CA TYR A 212 7.18 -14.33 -19.91
C TYR A 212 8.64 -14.13 -20.28
N THR A 213 8.99 -14.42 -21.53
CA THR A 213 10.33 -14.10 -22.03
C THR A 213 10.39 -12.64 -22.43
N LYS A 214 11.21 -11.85 -21.72
CA LYS A 214 11.43 -10.42 -21.97
C LYS A 214 12.93 -10.16 -22.03
N ARG A 215 13.38 -9.37 -23.02
CA ARG A 215 14.79 -8.93 -23.12
C ARG A 215 15.83 -10.07 -23.14
N GLY A 216 15.43 -11.26 -23.60
CA GLY A 216 16.28 -12.45 -23.65
C GLY A 216 16.39 -13.24 -22.35
N ALA A 217 15.58 -12.93 -21.32
CA ALA A 217 15.48 -13.67 -20.07
C ALA A 217 14.03 -14.08 -19.76
N SER A 218 13.84 -15.13 -18.97
CA SER A 218 12.53 -15.50 -18.40
C SER A 218 12.28 -14.64 -17.16
N LYS A 219 11.19 -13.86 -17.20
CA LYS A 219 10.82 -12.91 -16.16
C LYS A 219 9.46 -13.26 -15.56
N VAL A 220 9.32 -13.07 -14.25
CA VAL A 220 8.08 -13.36 -13.51
C VAL A 220 7.29 -12.06 -13.36
N TYR A 221 6.00 -12.13 -13.64
CA TYR A 221 5.07 -11.00 -13.59
C TYR A 221 3.96 -11.31 -12.60
N LEU A 222 3.55 -10.32 -11.82
CA LEU A 222 2.27 -10.32 -11.12
C LEU A 222 1.18 -9.93 -12.12
N ILE A 223 0.27 -10.84 -12.41
CA ILE A 223 -0.69 -10.73 -13.54
C ILE A 223 -2.12 -10.44 -13.08
N THR A 224 -2.30 -9.99 -11.84
CA THR A 224 -3.61 -9.72 -11.25
C THR A 224 -4.28 -8.49 -11.88
N PRO A 225 -5.63 -8.41 -11.87
CA PRO A 225 -6.37 -7.45 -12.71
C PRO A 225 -6.07 -5.98 -12.44
N ASN A 226 -6.05 -5.53 -11.18
CA ASN A 226 -5.82 -4.12 -10.86
C ASN A 226 -4.36 -3.73 -11.12
N VAL A 227 -3.39 -4.59 -10.77
CA VAL A 227 -1.97 -4.39 -11.07
C VAL A 227 -1.75 -4.27 -12.57
N LYS A 228 -2.29 -5.21 -13.36
CA LYS A 228 -2.20 -5.16 -14.82
C LYS A 228 -2.82 -3.87 -15.37
N SER A 229 -4.06 -3.56 -14.98
CA SER A 229 -4.74 -2.35 -15.46
C SER A 229 -3.96 -1.08 -15.11
N LYS A 230 -3.45 -0.99 -13.88
CA LYS A 230 -2.71 0.18 -13.41
C LYS A 230 -1.35 0.31 -14.09
N ALA A 231 -0.64 -0.80 -14.34
CA ALA A 231 0.61 -0.78 -15.08
C ALA A 231 0.39 -0.36 -16.55
N GLN A 232 -0.65 -0.88 -17.21
CA GLN A 232 -0.98 -0.50 -18.58
C GLN A 232 -1.29 1.01 -18.71
N GLU A 233 -1.99 1.57 -17.73
CA GLU A 233 -2.30 3.01 -17.61
C GLU A 233 -1.04 3.85 -17.39
N ILE A 234 -0.23 3.52 -16.39
CA ILE A 234 0.97 4.28 -16.00
C ILE A 234 1.99 4.35 -17.13
N PHE A 235 2.17 3.25 -17.86
CA PHE A 235 3.24 3.12 -18.84
C PHE A 235 2.80 3.31 -20.30
N ASP A 236 1.52 3.62 -20.56
CA ASP A 236 0.94 3.68 -21.91
C ASP A 236 1.30 2.45 -22.76
N CYS A 237 1.07 1.26 -22.18
CA CYS A 237 1.37 -0.02 -22.82
C CYS A 237 0.22 -1.01 -22.64
N SER A 238 -0.76 -0.98 -23.55
CA SER A 238 -1.97 -1.82 -23.49
C SER A 238 -1.71 -3.34 -23.61
N THR A 239 -0.55 -3.75 -24.13
CA THR A 239 -0.19 -5.17 -24.26
C THR A 239 0.54 -5.72 -23.05
N LEU A 240 0.80 -4.91 -22.02
CA LEU A 240 1.52 -5.35 -20.84
C LEU A 240 0.71 -6.41 -20.08
N GLU A 241 1.36 -7.52 -19.71
CA GLU A 241 0.69 -8.70 -19.16
C GLU A 241 0.37 -8.58 -17.67
N GLY A 242 1.03 -7.65 -16.98
CA GLY A 242 1.04 -7.50 -15.53
C GLY A 242 2.21 -6.60 -15.16
N MET A 243 2.82 -6.83 -14.01
CA MET A 243 4.01 -6.08 -13.62
C MET A 243 5.15 -6.98 -13.11
N GLU A 244 6.35 -6.72 -13.60
CA GLU A 244 7.55 -7.53 -13.39
C GLU A 244 7.99 -7.52 -11.92
N LEU A 245 8.26 -8.71 -11.39
CA LEU A 245 8.73 -8.94 -10.02
C LEU A 245 10.22 -9.22 -9.99
N GLU A 246 10.88 -8.81 -8.91
CA GLU A 246 12.30 -9.02 -8.71
C GLU A 246 12.67 -10.51 -8.74
N ASP A 247 13.65 -10.85 -9.58
CA ASP A 247 14.09 -12.23 -9.82
C ASP A 247 15.57 -12.48 -9.52
N GLN A 248 16.27 -11.45 -9.03
CA GLN A 248 17.65 -11.50 -8.54
C GLN A 248 17.71 -11.47 -7.00
N GLY A 249 18.84 -11.88 -6.43
CA GLY A 249 19.10 -11.81 -4.98
C GLY A 249 18.81 -13.08 -4.19
N SER A 250 18.48 -12.93 -2.91
CA SER A 250 18.21 -14.04 -2.00
C SER A 250 16.77 -14.58 -2.13
N SER A 251 16.48 -15.78 -1.61
CA SER A 251 15.15 -16.41 -1.68
C SER A 251 14.03 -15.61 -1.02
N SER A 252 14.35 -14.67 -0.13
CA SER A 252 13.37 -13.78 0.52
C SER A 252 13.22 -12.45 -0.21
N THR A 253 14.16 -12.12 -1.10
CA THR A 253 14.13 -10.93 -1.94
C THR A 253 13.32 -11.19 -3.22
N SER A 254 13.44 -12.38 -3.79
CA SER A 254 12.75 -12.73 -5.04
C SER A 254 11.23 -12.81 -4.88
N LEU A 255 10.50 -12.24 -5.84
CA LEU A 255 9.03 -12.29 -5.97
C LEU A 255 8.20 -11.54 -4.92
N SER A 256 8.82 -10.89 -3.93
CA SER A 256 8.12 -10.04 -2.95
C SER A 256 8.38 -8.54 -3.18
N HIS A 257 9.07 -8.19 -4.26
CA HIS A 257 9.43 -6.83 -4.64
C HIS A 257 9.16 -6.59 -6.12
N TRP A 258 8.98 -5.34 -6.50
CA TRP A 258 8.99 -4.95 -7.90
C TRP A 258 10.40 -5.04 -8.49
N ASP A 259 10.52 -5.45 -9.76
CA ASP A 259 11.80 -5.49 -10.46
C ASP A 259 12.37 -4.08 -10.60
N MET A 260 13.56 -3.87 -10.04
CA MET A 260 14.18 -2.55 -9.93
C MET A 260 14.62 -1.98 -11.28
N ARG A 261 14.82 -2.81 -12.32
CA ARG A 261 15.09 -2.34 -13.70
C ARG A 261 13.89 -1.63 -14.32
N ILE A 262 12.69 -1.83 -13.79
CA ILE A 262 11.46 -1.18 -14.29
C ILE A 262 10.89 -0.16 -13.30
N LEU A 263 11.06 -0.37 -11.99
CA LEU A 263 10.39 0.41 -10.95
C LEU A 263 11.34 0.90 -9.86
N ILE A 264 12.51 1.44 -10.24
CA ILE A 264 13.58 1.86 -9.32
C ILE A 264 13.18 2.88 -8.25
N ASN A 265 12.05 3.58 -8.43
CA ASN A 265 11.58 4.62 -7.52
C ASN A 265 10.32 4.21 -6.75
N ASP A 266 9.93 2.94 -6.74
CA ASP A 266 8.84 2.43 -5.90
C ASP A 266 9.34 2.10 -4.49
N PHE A 267 8.53 2.34 -3.46
CA PHE A 267 8.90 1.99 -2.09
C PHE A 267 9.02 0.49 -1.82
N MET A 268 8.50 -0.38 -2.70
CA MET A 268 8.57 -1.85 -2.61
C MET A 268 9.65 -2.47 -3.52
N ILE A 269 10.74 -1.76 -3.76
CA ILE A 269 11.95 -2.34 -4.36
C ILE A 269 12.82 -3.05 -3.32
N ALA A 270 13.66 -3.98 -3.74
CA ALA A 270 14.55 -4.77 -2.89
C ALA A 270 15.72 -4.01 -2.22
N HIS A 271 15.79 -2.69 -2.38
CA HIS A 271 16.95 -1.87 -2.03
C HIS A 271 16.55 -0.60 -1.27
N VAL A 272 17.32 -0.21 -0.25
CA VAL A 272 17.10 1.08 0.42
C VAL A 272 17.53 2.21 -0.52
N ALA A 273 16.57 2.98 -1.02
CA ALA A 273 16.80 4.18 -1.82
C ALA A 273 16.14 5.40 -1.17
N ASN A 274 16.62 6.59 -1.51
CA ASN A 274 16.04 7.84 -1.05
C ASN A 274 14.99 8.34 -2.04
N ASP A 275 14.10 9.22 -1.60
CA ASP A 275 13.08 9.86 -2.44
C ASP A 275 12.17 8.83 -3.17
N LEU A 276 11.84 7.73 -2.49
CA LEU A 276 10.95 6.69 -3.01
C LEU A 276 9.50 7.18 -3.09
N VAL A 277 8.77 6.64 -4.06
CA VAL A 277 7.39 6.99 -4.38
C VAL A 277 6.47 5.89 -3.86
N TYR A 278 5.41 6.30 -3.16
CA TYR A 278 4.35 5.43 -2.68
C TYR A 278 3.36 5.25 -3.81
N THR A 279 3.63 4.28 -4.69
CA THR A 279 2.98 4.27 -5.98
C THR A 279 1.54 3.77 -5.91
N THR A 280 0.71 4.31 -6.80
CA THR A 280 -0.62 3.76 -7.09
C THR A 280 -0.57 2.32 -7.59
N LEU A 281 0.56 1.86 -8.13
CA LEU A 281 0.78 0.48 -8.54
C LEU A 281 0.86 -0.47 -7.33
N THR A 282 1.63 -0.13 -6.30
CA THR A 282 1.67 -0.92 -5.06
C THR A 282 0.33 -0.92 -4.33
N LEU A 283 -0.41 0.21 -4.36
CA LEU A 283 -1.79 0.22 -3.86
C LEU A 283 -2.71 -0.69 -4.68
N ALA A 284 -2.53 -0.78 -6.01
CA ALA A 284 -3.30 -1.70 -6.84
C ALA A 284 -3.02 -3.17 -6.50
N LEU A 285 -1.78 -3.51 -6.12
CA LEU A 285 -1.44 -4.82 -5.58
C LEU A 285 -2.20 -5.11 -4.29
N LEU A 286 -2.21 -4.16 -3.33
CA LEU A 286 -2.96 -4.34 -2.08
C LEU A 286 -4.47 -4.49 -2.33
N LYS A 287 -5.02 -3.82 -3.35
CA LYS A 287 -6.41 -4.05 -3.80
C LYS A 287 -6.63 -5.47 -4.35
N ASP A 288 -5.68 -5.98 -5.14
CA ASP A 288 -5.74 -7.33 -5.73
C ASP A 288 -5.61 -8.46 -4.71
N THR A 289 -5.18 -8.20 -3.48
CA THR A 289 -5.25 -9.18 -2.38
C THR A 289 -6.69 -9.63 -2.10
N GLY A 290 -7.68 -8.78 -2.41
CA GLY A 290 -9.08 -8.96 -2.04
C GLY A 290 -9.39 -8.60 -0.58
N TRP A 291 -8.38 -8.17 0.19
CA TRP A 291 -8.53 -7.84 1.62
C TRP A 291 -8.90 -6.38 1.85
N TYR A 292 -8.45 -5.49 0.95
CA TYR A 292 -8.59 -4.04 1.10
C TYR A 292 -9.25 -3.41 -0.11
N ASP A 293 -9.99 -2.33 0.13
CA ASP A 293 -10.19 -1.30 -0.88
C ASP A 293 -9.15 -0.20 -0.67
N VAL A 294 -8.78 0.52 -1.73
CA VAL A 294 -7.63 1.43 -1.70
C VAL A 294 -7.98 2.82 -2.18
N ASN A 295 -7.45 3.81 -1.48
CA ASN A 295 -7.56 5.21 -1.87
C ASN A 295 -6.35 5.64 -2.70
N TYR A 296 -6.51 5.64 -4.02
CA TYR A 296 -5.45 6.03 -4.94
C TYR A 296 -5.02 7.50 -4.83
N THR A 297 -5.80 8.38 -4.18
CA THR A 297 -5.42 9.81 -4.02
C THR A 297 -4.24 10.00 -3.08
N ILE A 298 -3.90 8.99 -2.26
CA ILE A 298 -2.74 9.01 -1.38
C ILE A 298 -1.48 8.55 -2.13
N GLY A 299 -1.65 7.73 -3.17
CA GLY A 299 -0.57 7.23 -3.99
C GLY A 299 -0.14 8.22 -5.07
N GLN A 300 1.06 8.00 -5.60
CA GLN A 300 1.63 8.78 -6.69
C GLN A 300 1.86 7.88 -7.92
N VAL A 301 2.02 8.48 -9.10
CA VAL A 301 2.48 7.76 -10.29
C VAL A 301 4.00 7.62 -10.19
N PRO A 302 4.61 6.45 -10.49
CA PRO A 302 6.06 6.33 -10.55
C PRO A 302 6.64 7.32 -11.59
N ILE A 303 7.91 7.68 -11.48
CA ILE A 303 8.55 8.64 -12.40
C ILE A 303 9.36 7.89 -13.47
N PHE A 304 9.92 6.75 -13.08
CA PHE A 304 10.77 5.93 -13.93
C PHE A 304 9.92 5.17 -14.97
N GLY A 305 10.26 5.29 -16.25
CA GLY A 305 9.62 4.56 -17.35
C GLY A 305 8.27 5.09 -17.83
N VAL A 306 7.71 6.14 -17.21
CA VAL A 306 6.42 6.74 -17.63
C VAL A 306 6.51 7.32 -19.03
N ASP A 307 5.43 7.16 -19.80
CA ASP A 307 5.28 7.57 -21.20
C ASP A 307 6.29 6.95 -22.19
N LYS A 308 7.06 5.93 -21.76
CA LYS A 308 8.02 5.21 -22.62
C LYS A 308 7.41 4.05 -23.39
N LYS A 309 6.12 3.76 -23.15
CA LYS A 309 5.35 2.73 -23.85
C LYS A 309 5.96 1.34 -23.70
N CYS A 310 5.51 0.41 -24.53
CA CYS A 310 5.94 -0.99 -24.45
C CYS A 310 7.43 -1.22 -24.71
N ASP A 311 8.11 -0.34 -25.46
CA ASP A 311 9.55 -0.43 -25.75
C ASP A 311 10.38 -0.49 -24.46
N PHE A 312 9.93 0.19 -23.40
CA PHE A 312 10.63 0.20 -22.11
C PHE A 312 10.71 -1.19 -21.47
N PHE A 313 9.74 -2.06 -21.73
CA PHE A 313 9.64 -3.40 -21.16
C PHE A 313 10.27 -4.47 -22.07
N THR A 314 10.17 -4.27 -23.38
CA THR A 314 10.56 -5.28 -24.38
C THR A 314 12.01 -5.17 -24.82
N THR A 315 12.61 -3.98 -24.78
CA THR A 315 13.98 -3.74 -25.22
C THR A 315 14.98 -3.75 -24.07
N LYS A 316 16.24 -4.09 -24.35
CA LYS A 316 17.31 -3.94 -23.37
C LYS A 316 17.52 -2.45 -23.04
N CYS A 317 17.98 -2.15 -21.83
CA CYS A 317 18.29 -0.77 -21.44
C CYS A 317 19.36 -0.13 -22.34
N LEU A 318 20.34 -0.95 -22.77
CA LEU A 318 21.36 -0.60 -23.75
C LEU A 318 21.57 -1.74 -24.75
N GLU A 319 21.89 -1.40 -25.99
CA GLU A 319 22.37 -2.34 -27.00
C GLU A 319 23.63 -1.76 -27.65
N ASN A 320 24.74 -2.50 -27.59
CA ASN A 320 26.04 -2.07 -28.11
C ASN A 320 26.49 -0.71 -27.56
N SER A 321 26.24 -0.44 -26.28
CA SER A 321 26.51 0.85 -25.60
C SER A 321 25.59 2.01 -26.00
N LEU A 322 24.52 1.77 -26.76
CA LEU A 322 23.52 2.79 -27.09
C LEU A 322 22.23 2.53 -26.32
N THR A 323 21.69 3.57 -25.68
CA THR A 323 20.39 3.50 -25.00
C THR A 323 19.31 4.25 -25.78
N LYS A 324 18.09 3.72 -25.77
CA LYS A 324 16.88 4.44 -26.19
C LYS A 324 16.36 5.41 -25.13
N PHE A 325 16.84 5.29 -23.89
CA PHE A 325 16.35 6.04 -22.73
C PHE A 325 17.51 6.73 -21.98
N PRO A 326 18.22 7.69 -22.62
CA PRO A 326 19.40 8.34 -22.07
C PRO A 326 19.14 9.11 -20.77
N GLU A 327 17.89 9.46 -20.47
CA GLU A 327 17.45 10.08 -19.22
C GLU A 327 17.57 9.14 -18.01
N TYR A 328 17.49 7.82 -18.22
CA TYR A 328 17.51 6.80 -17.18
C TYR A 328 18.83 6.03 -17.16
N PHE A 329 19.29 5.61 -18.34
CA PHE A 329 20.45 4.74 -18.51
C PHE A 329 21.64 5.48 -19.11
N CYS A 330 22.85 4.99 -18.82
CA CYS A 330 24.10 5.64 -19.19
C CYS A 330 25.19 4.62 -19.54
N ASP A 331 26.26 5.02 -20.24
CA ASP A 331 27.25 4.09 -20.81
C ASP A 331 28.72 4.38 -20.38
N THR A 332 28.95 5.55 -19.81
CA THR A 332 30.28 6.11 -19.53
C THR A 332 30.57 6.11 -18.03
N SER A 333 31.45 5.20 -17.60
CA SER A 333 31.76 4.99 -16.18
C SER A 333 32.24 6.26 -15.47
N LEU A 334 31.72 6.49 -14.26
CA LEU A 334 32.06 7.63 -13.38
C LEU A 334 31.81 9.02 -13.99
N GLU A 335 31.07 9.11 -15.09
CA GLU A 335 30.59 10.38 -15.62
C GLU A 335 29.73 11.07 -14.56
N LYS A 336 30.09 12.29 -14.17
CA LYS A 336 29.33 13.08 -13.19
C LYS A 336 28.09 13.65 -13.87
N LEU A 337 26.93 13.24 -13.37
CA LEU A 337 25.62 13.53 -13.94
C LEU A 337 24.67 14.01 -12.82
N CYS A 338 23.41 14.18 -13.17
CA CYS A 338 22.29 14.19 -12.24
C CYS A 338 21.57 12.85 -12.32
N ASP A 339 20.97 12.40 -11.21
CA ASP A 339 20.10 11.25 -11.22
C ASP A 339 18.87 11.50 -12.12
N PHE A 340 18.08 10.46 -12.37
CA PHE A 340 16.93 10.58 -13.29
C PHE A 340 15.86 11.56 -12.79
N ASN A 341 15.78 11.84 -11.49
CA ASN A 341 14.86 12.82 -10.91
C ASN A 341 15.45 14.23 -10.81
N TYR A 342 16.74 14.41 -11.11
CA TYR A 342 17.46 15.67 -10.89
C TYR A 342 17.38 16.14 -9.43
N LEU A 343 17.37 15.21 -8.48
CA LEU A 343 17.38 15.46 -7.03
C LEU A 343 18.75 15.19 -6.40
N TYR A 344 19.59 14.42 -7.08
CA TYR A 344 20.92 14.04 -6.62
C TYR A 344 21.97 14.34 -7.68
N LYS A 345 23.12 14.82 -7.20
CA LYS A 345 24.38 14.64 -7.92
C LYS A 345 24.64 13.14 -8.04
N ALA A 346 24.94 12.68 -9.24
CA ALA A 346 24.99 11.27 -9.57
C ALA A 346 26.23 10.92 -10.41
N TYR A 347 26.43 9.63 -10.60
CA TYR A 347 27.39 9.10 -11.54
C TYR A 347 26.80 7.92 -12.31
N CYS A 348 27.39 7.62 -13.47
CA CYS A 348 27.04 6.40 -14.18
C CYS A 348 27.73 5.18 -13.54
N ASN A 349 26.92 4.25 -13.03
CA ASN A 349 27.39 3.11 -12.23
C ASN A 349 27.91 1.91 -13.04
N VAL A 350 28.60 2.18 -14.14
CA VAL A 350 29.18 1.14 -14.99
C VAL A 350 30.34 0.44 -14.27
N ALA A 351 30.28 -0.89 -14.23
CA ALA A 351 31.29 -1.78 -13.68
C ALA A 351 31.84 -2.74 -14.74
N THR A 352 33.05 -3.27 -14.47
CA THR A 352 33.67 -4.34 -15.26
C THR A 352 33.88 -5.56 -14.39
N TYR A 353 33.34 -6.69 -14.84
CA TYR A 353 33.38 -7.98 -14.16
C TYR A 353 34.57 -8.82 -14.60
N THR A 354 34.93 -9.81 -13.80
CA THR A 354 36.05 -10.73 -14.11
C THR A 354 35.64 -11.76 -15.18
N SER A 355 34.37 -12.17 -15.17
CA SER A 355 33.73 -13.07 -16.15
C SER A 355 32.76 -12.31 -17.05
N ALA A 356 32.37 -12.94 -18.17
CA ALA A 356 31.30 -12.43 -19.01
C ALA A 356 29.96 -12.50 -18.26
N LEU A 357 29.13 -11.47 -18.42
CA LEU A 357 27.76 -11.45 -17.92
C LEU A 357 26.89 -12.43 -18.73
N PRO A 358 25.76 -12.91 -18.19
CA PRO A 358 24.77 -13.66 -18.97
C PRO A 358 24.33 -12.89 -20.22
N SER A 359 24.04 -13.61 -21.31
CA SER A 359 23.74 -12.98 -22.62
C SER A 359 22.54 -12.01 -22.57
N ALA A 360 21.55 -12.27 -21.72
CA ALA A 360 20.43 -11.37 -21.48
C ALA A 360 20.89 -10.00 -20.91
N PHE A 361 21.97 -9.98 -20.14
CA PHE A 361 22.50 -8.80 -19.44
C PHE A 361 23.78 -8.23 -20.07
N GLN A 362 24.15 -8.70 -21.26
CA GLN A 362 25.24 -8.11 -22.04
C GLN A 362 24.71 -6.90 -22.82
N TYR A 363 25.19 -5.72 -22.43
CA TYR A 363 24.75 -4.41 -22.95
C TYR A 363 25.81 -3.68 -23.77
N PHE A 364 27.08 -4.03 -23.54
CA PHE A 364 28.25 -3.44 -24.19
C PHE A 364 28.91 -4.44 -25.14
N SER A 365 29.72 -3.95 -26.07
CA SER A 365 30.55 -4.81 -26.92
C SER A 365 31.52 -5.69 -26.11
N ASN A 366 31.98 -5.19 -24.97
CA ASN A 366 32.68 -5.99 -23.97
C ASN A 366 31.67 -6.75 -23.11
N THR A 367 31.62 -8.07 -23.26
CA THR A 367 30.68 -8.97 -22.55
C THR A 367 30.87 -8.99 -21.03
N LYS A 368 31.95 -8.40 -20.52
CA LYS A 368 32.23 -8.27 -19.07
C LYS A 368 31.81 -6.92 -18.49
N LYS A 369 31.22 -6.03 -19.28
CA LYS A 369 30.84 -4.68 -18.85
C LYS A 369 29.33 -4.58 -18.70
N GLY A 370 28.88 -3.95 -17.62
CA GLY A 370 27.47 -3.73 -17.27
C GLY A 370 27.34 -2.65 -16.19
N GLY A 371 26.15 -2.44 -15.66
CA GLY A 371 25.91 -1.68 -14.42
C GLY A 371 26.35 -2.49 -13.21
N SER A 372 26.74 -1.82 -12.12
CA SER A 372 27.23 -2.45 -10.89
C SER A 372 26.15 -3.12 -10.06
N ASP A 373 24.89 -2.74 -10.27
CA ASP A 373 23.74 -3.17 -9.49
C ASP A 373 23.02 -4.34 -10.15
N LEU A 374 22.99 -5.49 -9.45
CA LEU A 374 22.41 -6.72 -9.97
C LEU A 374 20.87 -6.66 -10.07
N TYR A 375 20.19 -5.91 -9.19
CA TYR A 375 18.72 -5.81 -9.16
C TYR A 375 18.17 -5.01 -10.34
N THR A 376 19.03 -4.21 -10.97
CA THR A 376 18.70 -3.51 -12.22
C THR A 376 18.96 -4.35 -13.47
N ASP A 377 19.01 -5.68 -13.37
CA ASP A 377 19.43 -6.58 -14.45
C ASP A 377 20.83 -6.21 -15.00
N TYR A 378 21.73 -5.68 -14.17
CA TYR A 378 23.00 -5.08 -14.59
C TYR A 378 22.86 -3.90 -15.57
N CYS A 379 21.71 -3.23 -15.64
CA CYS A 379 21.55 -2.03 -16.45
C CYS A 379 22.31 -0.86 -15.81
N PRO A 380 23.27 -0.24 -16.51
CA PRO A 380 23.92 0.95 -16.00
C PRO A 380 22.94 2.13 -15.98
N TYR A 381 22.79 2.75 -14.82
CA TYR A 381 21.90 3.89 -14.58
C TYR A 381 22.63 5.03 -13.86
N ARG A 382 21.98 6.18 -13.81
CA ARG A 382 22.50 7.38 -13.13
C ARG A 382 22.28 7.26 -11.62
N GLN A 383 23.24 6.67 -10.92
CA GLN A 383 23.16 6.42 -9.49
C GLN A 383 23.56 7.66 -8.69
N GLY A 384 22.67 8.11 -7.81
CA GLY A 384 22.94 9.23 -6.89
C GLY A 384 24.10 8.93 -5.92
N PHE A 385 24.92 9.92 -5.64
CA PHE A 385 25.89 9.84 -4.55
C PHE A 385 25.18 9.88 -3.19
N LEU A 386 25.69 9.14 -2.21
CA LEU A 386 25.12 9.10 -0.85
C LEU A 386 25.07 10.51 -0.22
N ASP A 387 26.07 11.35 -0.48
CA ASP A 387 26.17 12.74 -0.04
C ASP A 387 25.75 13.76 -1.13
N GLY A 388 25.09 13.28 -2.19
CA GLY A 388 24.78 14.07 -3.38
C GLY A 388 23.42 14.77 -3.38
N SER A 389 22.62 14.68 -2.32
CA SER A 389 21.26 15.20 -2.28
C SER A 389 21.23 16.71 -2.47
N CYS A 390 20.50 17.21 -3.46
CA CYS A 390 20.29 18.65 -3.61
C CYS A 390 19.24 19.19 -2.63
N ARG A 391 18.48 18.31 -1.95
CA ARG A 391 17.44 18.68 -0.98
C ARG A 391 17.88 18.60 0.48
N GLY A 392 19.04 18.01 0.73
CA GLY A 392 19.55 17.82 2.09
C GLY A 392 18.88 16.66 2.84
N ASN A 393 18.31 15.69 2.12
CA ASN A 393 17.62 14.54 2.72
C ASN A 393 18.60 13.41 3.15
N SER A 394 19.82 13.43 2.62
CA SER A 394 20.89 12.52 3.02
C SER A 394 21.45 12.84 4.42
N LEU A 395 21.99 11.82 5.11
CA LEU A 395 22.68 11.97 6.41
C LEU A 395 23.74 13.08 6.41
N SER A 396 24.41 13.26 5.28
CA SER A 396 25.29 14.38 4.99
C SER A 396 25.10 14.79 3.54
N THR A 397 25.31 16.07 3.23
CA THR A 397 25.26 16.59 1.87
C THR A 397 26.52 17.37 1.59
N PHE A 398 27.27 16.98 0.56
CA PHE A 398 28.42 17.73 0.10
C PHE A 398 27.95 18.96 -0.67
N VAL A 399 28.37 20.15 -0.24
CA VAL A 399 28.07 21.42 -0.91
C VAL A 399 29.36 22.01 -1.46
N ASN A 400 29.39 22.29 -2.76
CA ASN A 400 30.55 22.88 -3.42
C ASN A 400 30.46 24.43 -3.41
N PRO A 401 31.22 25.12 -2.55
CA PRO A 401 31.15 26.57 -2.45
C PRO A 401 31.68 27.28 -3.71
N LEU A 402 32.60 26.66 -4.45
CA LEU A 402 33.16 27.25 -5.68
C LEU A 402 32.15 27.29 -6.83
N ALA A 403 31.15 26.40 -6.82
CA ALA A 403 30.03 26.41 -7.75
C ALA A 403 28.83 27.22 -7.23
N SER A 404 28.95 27.82 -6.03
CA SER A 404 27.86 28.52 -5.32
C SER A 404 26.59 27.67 -5.17
N GLU A 405 26.75 26.38 -4.88
CA GLU A 405 25.63 25.46 -4.69
C GLU A 405 24.68 25.92 -3.57
N THR A 406 23.38 25.66 -3.74
CA THR A 406 22.34 25.93 -2.75
C THR A 406 21.51 24.68 -2.50
N ILE A 407 21.32 24.32 -1.23
CA ILE A 407 20.53 23.17 -0.79
C ILE A 407 19.21 23.68 -0.20
N SER A 408 18.10 23.17 -0.74
CA SER A 408 16.74 23.52 -0.31
C SER A 408 15.76 22.43 -0.78
N SER A 409 14.53 22.40 -0.26
CA SER A 409 13.49 21.49 -0.76
C SER A 409 13.18 21.67 -2.26
N ARG A 410 13.45 22.87 -2.80
CA ARG A 410 13.26 23.24 -4.21
C ARG A 410 14.52 23.14 -5.05
N SER A 411 15.64 22.79 -4.45
CA SER A 411 16.89 22.62 -5.18
C SER A 411 16.84 21.38 -6.06
N ARG A 412 17.42 21.52 -7.25
CA ARG A 412 17.60 20.44 -8.23
C ARG A 412 19.06 20.32 -8.60
N CYS A 413 19.45 19.14 -9.04
CA CYS A 413 20.72 18.90 -9.67
C CYS A 413 20.69 19.47 -11.09
N PHE A 414 21.78 20.13 -11.49
CA PHE A 414 22.03 20.58 -12.85
C PHE A 414 23.37 20.05 -13.31
N ILE A 415 23.46 19.68 -14.59
CA ILE A 415 24.76 19.46 -15.23
C ILE A 415 25.39 20.85 -15.40
N SER A 416 26.55 21.07 -14.77
CA SER A 416 27.15 22.40 -14.63
C SER A 416 28.67 22.31 -14.66
N THR A 417 29.32 23.31 -15.23
CA THR A 417 30.77 23.55 -15.12
C THR A 417 31.07 24.89 -14.48
N LEU A 418 30.08 25.51 -13.83
CA LEU A 418 30.21 26.83 -13.23
C LEU A 418 31.25 26.85 -12.11
N VAL A 419 32.11 27.86 -12.13
CA VAL A 419 33.04 28.19 -11.04
C VAL A 419 33.09 29.69 -10.83
N LEU A 420 33.17 30.14 -9.57
CA LEU A 420 33.34 31.55 -9.24
C LEU A 420 34.58 32.10 -9.95
N LYS A 421 34.43 33.22 -10.67
CA LYS A 421 35.52 33.84 -11.44
C LYS A 421 36.81 33.98 -10.64
N ASN A 422 37.95 33.84 -11.33
CA ASN A 422 39.32 33.89 -10.78
C ASN A 422 39.77 32.67 -9.94
N ASN A 423 39.00 31.58 -9.93
CA ASN A 423 39.43 30.32 -9.31
C ASN A 423 39.88 29.32 -10.39
N ILE A 424 41.08 28.74 -10.25
CA ILE A 424 41.60 27.73 -11.17
C ILE A 424 41.38 26.34 -10.55
N VAL A 425 40.16 25.83 -10.67
CA VAL A 425 39.85 24.41 -10.46
C VAL A 425 38.74 24.04 -11.45
N PRO A 426 38.85 22.97 -12.24
CA PRO A 426 37.70 22.49 -13.00
C PRO A 426 36.63 22.01 -12.02
N THR A 427 35.51 22.72 -11.93
CA THR A 427 34.37 22.27 -11.12
C THR A 427 33.64 21.11 -11.77
N SER A 428 33.08 20.30 -10.88
CA SER A 428 32.36 19.05 -11.07
C SER A 428 31.23 19.15 -12.10
N GLY A 429 31.07 18.11 -12.93
CA GLY A 429 30.03 18.00 -13.97
C GLY A 429 28.57 18.04 -13.51
N SER A 430 28.30 18.20 -12.21
CA SER A 430 26.96 18.48 -11.69
C SER A 430 27.01 19.35 -10.44
N ALA A 431 25.95 20.14 -10.23
CA ALA A 431 25.80 21.07 -9.11
C ALA A 431 24.34 21.27 -8.68
N CYS A 432 24.10 21.66 -7.43
CA CYS A 432 22.76 21.90 -6.88
C CYS A 432 22.37 23.38 -6.89
N TYR A 433 21.24 23.72 -7.51
CA TYR A 433 20.70 25.09 -7.56
C TYR A 433 19.19 25.12 -7.28
N GLU A 434 18.72 26.22 -6.71
CA GLU A 434 17.32 26.40 -6.35
C GLU A 434 16.46 26.80 -7.57
N VAL A 435 15.38 26.04 -7.81
CA VAL A 435 14.33 26.42 -8.75
C VAL A 435 13.30 27.27 -7.99
N THR A 436 13.31 28.57 -8.23
CA THR A 436 12.52 29.53 -7.44
C THR A 436 11.10 29.71 -7.95
N SER A 437 10.87 29.51 -9.24
CA SER A 437 9.53 29.53 -9.84
C SER A 437 9.46 28.74 -11.14
N CYS A 438 8.26 28.27 -11.45
CA CYS A 438 7.91 27.60 -12.70
C CYS A 438 6.74 28.34 -13.35
N SER A 439 6.87 28.64 -14.64
CA SER A 439 5.78 29.08 -15.51
C SER A 439 5.47 27.98 -16.53
N ASN A 440 4.51 28.21 -17.42
CA ASN A 440 4.24 27.27 -18.51
C ASN A 440 5.38 27.19 -19.55
N GLU A 441 6.27 28.19 -19.60
CA GLU A 441 7.30 28.32 -20.63
C GLU A 441 8.73 28.17 -20.09
N TYR A 442 8.97 28.58 -18.84
CA TYR A 442 10.30 28.65 -18.24
C TYR A 442 10.30 28.25 -16.75
N ALA A 443 11.39 27.59 -16.34
CA ALA A 443 11.83 27.51 -14.95
C ALA A 443 12.82 28.64 -14.65
N THR A 444 12.70 29.24 -13.47
CA THR A 444 13.60 30.27 -12.96
C THR A 444 14.52 29.69 -11.91
N ILE A 445 15.83 29.85 -12.11
CA ILE A 445 16.88 29.31 -11.26
C ILE A 445 17.66 30.47 -10.65
N THR A 446 17.95 30.39 -9.36
CA THR A 446 18.78 31.39 -8.67
C THR A 446 20.16 30.83 -8.36
N ILE A 447 21.20 31.55 -8.78
CA ILE A 447 22.61 31.20 -8.56
C ILE A 447 23.36 32.43 -8.07
N SER A 448 23.76 32.44 -6.79
CA SER A 448 24.48 33.57 -6.18
C SER A 448 23.79 34.93 -6.37
N GLY A 449 22.46 34.96 -6.31
CA GLY A 449 21.64 36.16 -6.55
C GLY A 449 21.41 36.51 -8.02
N SER A 450 22.10 35.87 -8.97
CA SER A 450 21.80 35.96 -10.40
C SER A 450 20.63 35.04 -10.75
N THR A 451 19.79 35.48 -11.69
CA THR A 451 18.63 34.71 -12.15
C THR A 451 18.86 34.18 -13.56
N VAL A 452 18.61 32.89 -13.77
CA VAL A 452 18.73 32.20 -15.05
C VAL A 452 17.40 31.56 -15.40
N GLN A 453 16.98 31.68 -16.66
CA GLN A 453 15.75 31.04 -17.15
C GLN A 453 16.08 29.86 -18.06
N CYS A 454 15.53 28.70 -17.74
CA CYS A 454 15.58 27.48 -18.55
C CYS A 454 14.22 27.26 -19.23
N SER A 455 14.19 27.08 -20.55
CA SER A 455 12.96 26.77 -21.27
C SER A 455 12.43 25.39 -20.88
N LEU A 456 11.12 25.28 -20.68
CA LEU A 456 10.40 24.02 -20.44
C LEU A 456 9.85 23.40 -21.73
N THR A 457 9.81 24.17 -22.82
CA THR A 457 9.28 23.73 -24.12
C THR A 457 10.36 23.15 -25.04
N SER A 458 11.65 23.32 -24.68
CA SER A 458 12.76 22.78 -25.45
C SER A 458 13.00 21.31 -25.08
N ASN A 459 12.93 20.42 -26.08
CA ASN A 459 13.31 19.01 -25.95
C ASN A 459 14.84 18.79 -26.04
N THR A 460 15.63 19.86 -26.05
CA THR A 460 17.10 19.79 -26.15
C THR A 460 17.76 20.56 -25.00
N PRO A 461 18.87 20.05 -24.41
CA PRO A 461 19.53 20.74 -23.32
C PRO A 461 20.06 22.11 -23.78
N GLU A 462 19.75 23.18 -23.04
CA GLU A 462 20.24 24.53 -23.32
C GLU A 462 21.45 24.86 -22.45
N GLN A 463 22.50 25.44 -23.04
CA GLN A 463 23.64 25.94 -22.27
C GLN A 463 23.49 27.44 -21.99
N LYS A 464 23.64 27.83 -20.72
CA LYS A 464 23.53 29.21 -20.25
C LYS A 464 24.82 29.65 -19.55
N THR A 465 25.25 30.88 -19.82
CA THR A 465 26.28 31.57 -19.04
C THR A 465 25.65 32.26 -17.83
N VAL A 466 26.38 32.33 -16.71
CA VAL A 466 25.91 32.97 -15.48
C VAL A 466 26.86 34.10 -15.09
N GLU A 467 26.32 35.27 -14.78
CA GLU A 467 27.14 36.42 -14.38
C GLU A 467 27.91 36.11 -13.08
N GLY A 468 29.19 36.47 -13.03
CA GLY A 468 30.07 36.19 -11.90
C GLY A 468 30.77 34.82 -11.92
N PHE A 469 30.45 33.97 -12.89
CA PHE A 469 31.02 32.62 -13.04
C PHE A 469 31.75 32.44 -14.37
N ASP A 470 32.75 31.57 -14.39
CA ASP A 470 33.30 30.94 -15.59
C ASP A 470 32.62 29.56 -15.78
N GLY A 471 32.45 29.10 -17.02
CA GLY A 471 31.78 27.83 -17.34
C GLY A 471 30.31 28.00 -17.79
N LEU A 472 29.57 26.88 -17.82
CA LEU A 472 28.21 26.81 -18.36
C LEU A 472 27.27 26.02 -17.43
N LEU A 473 26.03 26.49 -17.33
CA LEU A 473 24.91 25.75 -16.78
C LEU A 473 24.17 25.04 -17.91
N THR A 474 23.87 23.76 -17.77
CA THR A 474 23.03 23.02 -18.74
C THR A 474 21.63 22.87 -18.19
N CYS A 475 20.66 23.53 -18.82
CA CYS A 475 19.24 23.33 -18.60
C CYS A 475 18.81 21.96 -19.13
N PRO A 476 18.08 21.14 -18.36
CA PRO A 476 17.58 19.86 -18.83
C PRO A 476 16.53 20.04 -19.95
N PRO A 477 16.39 19.05 -20.85
CA PRO A 477 15.54 19.10 -22.05
C PRO A 477 14.03 18.90 -21.79
N SER A 478 13.52 19.11 -20.59
CA SER A 478 12.11 18.84 -20.28
C SER A 478 11.59 19.67 -19.13
N GLY A 479 10.27 19.63 -18.95
CA GLY A 479 9.56 20.12 -17.76
C GLY A 479 10.01 19.51 -16.43
N ILE A 480 11.02 18.63 -16.38
CA ILE A 480 11.44 17.88 -15.19
C ILE A 480 11.79 18.75 -13.98
N LEU A 481 12.28 19.97 -14.20
CA LEU A 481 12.51 20.93 -13.12
C LEU A 481 11.22 21.36 -12.41
N CYS A 482 10.10 21.28 -13.13
CA CYS A 482 8.78 21.74 -12.73
C CYS A 482 7.75 20.59 -12.64
N GLN A 483 8.15 19.35 -12.92
CA GLN A 483 7.31 18.16 -12.77
C GLN A 483 7.15 17.80 -11.30
N ASN A 484 6.18 16.91 -11.06
CA ASN A 484 5.97 16.29 -9.77
C ASN A 484 7.23 15.50 -9.40
N ILE A 485 7.75 15.79 -8.22
CA ILE A 485 8.84 15.05 -7.61
C ILE A 485 8.32 14.40 -6.33
N PRO A 486 8.96 13.33 -5.84
CA PRO A 486 8.58 12.73 -4.57
C PRO A 486 8.59 13.82 -3.48
N CYS A 487 7.47 14.01 -2.79
CA CYS A 487 7.40 15.02 -1.75
C CYS A 487 8.42 14.73 -0.64
N LYS A 488 9.02 15.79 -0.09
CA LYS A 488 9.98 15.64 1.00
C LYS A 488 9.32 14.94 2.19
N ASP A 489 10.04 13.97 2.77
CA ASP A 489 9.57 13.10 3.86
C ASP A 489 8.23 12.40 3.55
N ASN A 490 7.84 12.29 2.27
CA ASN A 490 6.54 11.82 1.79
C ASN A 490 5.34 12.39 2.57
N CYS A 491 5.38 13.69 2.90
CA CYS A 491 4.35 14.35 3.69
C CYS A 491 4.10 13.70 5.06
N HIS A 492 5.08 12.97 5.59
CA HIS A 492 5.00 12.14 6.80
C HIS A 492 3.79 11.19 6.81
N GLY A 493 3.26 10.81 5.64
CA GLY A 493 2.03 10.01 5.55
C GLY A 493 0.75 10.72 5.99
N ARG A 494 0.81 12.02 6.29
CA ARG A 494 -0.31 12.84 6.79
C ARG A 494 -0.77 13.88 5.79
N GLY A 495 -0.51 13.64 4.51
CA GLY A 495 -0.93 14.49 3.41
C GLY A 495 -0.82 13.77 2.08
N ALA A 496 -1.51 14.30 1.08
CA ALA A 496 -1.35 13.88 -0.30
C ALA A 496 -0.20 14.67 -0.94
N CYS A 497 0.69 13.98 -1.65
CA CYS A 497 1.72 14.63 -2.44
C CYS A 497 1.10 15.11 -3.77
N ILE A 498 0.91 16.41 -3.92
CA ILE A 498 0.29 17.01 -5.10
C ILE A 498 1.24 18.08 -5.65
N GLY A 499 1.73 17.91 -6.88
CA GLY A 499 2.71 18.84 -7.43
C GLY A 499 4.11 18.62 -6.86
N GLN A 500 4.71 19.71 -6.38
CA GLN A 500 6.01 19.72 -5.70
C GLN A 500 5.89 19.87 -4.16
N GLY A 501 4.70 19.68 -3.60
CA GLY A 501 4.44 19.97 -2.18
C GLY A 501 3.34 19.09 -1.58
N CYS A 502 3.27 19.14 -0.25
CA CYS A 502 2.31 18.38 0.52
C CYS A 502 1.01 19.14 0.73
N VAL A 503 -0.11 18.48 0.44
CA VAL A 503 -1.44 18.92 0.86
C VAL A 503 -1.81 18.13 2.10
N CYS A 504 -1.72 18.77 3.26
CA CYS A 504 -1.88 18.13 4.55
C CYS A 504 -3.34 17.76 4.84
N PHE A 505 -3.53 16.61 5.49
CA PHE A 505 -4.84 16.22 6.01
C PHE A 505 -5.26 17.14 7.16
N ALA A 506 -6.56 17.14 7.46
CA ALA A 506 -7.09 17.96 8.55
C ALA A 506 -6.41 17.58 9.89
N GLY A 507 -5.98 18.60 10.64
CA GLY A 507 -5.29 18.43 11.92
C GLY A 507 -3.77 18.51 11.85
N VAL A 508 -3.18 18.63 10.65
CA VAL A 508 -1.74 18.81 10.47
C VAL A 508 -1.41 19.91 9.46
N SER A 509 -0.21 20.49 9.57
CA SER A 509 0.26 21.54 8.67
C SER A 509 1.79 21.50 8.48
N GLY A 510 2.31 22.52 7.78
CA GLY A 510 3.72 22.64 7.43
C GLY A 510 4.04 22.06 6.05
N GLU A 511 5.23 22.39 5.54
CA GLU A 511 5.69 22.02 4.19
C GLU A 511 5.69 20.49 3.95
N THR A 512 5.93 19.70 5.00
CA THR A 512 5.96 18.24 4.97
C THR A 512 4.86 17.59 5.81
N CYS A 513 3.82 18.36 6.21
CA CYS A 513 2.77 17.90 7.13
C CYS A 513 3.31 17.33 8.45
N SER A 514 4.42 17.90 8.92
CA SER A 514 5.10 17.50 10.16
C SER A 514 4.51 18.16 11.42
N ILE A 515 3.81 19.29 11.27
CA ILE A 515 3.27 20.09 12.38
C ILE A 515 1.91 19.54 12.76
N GLU A 516 1.71 19.20 14.03
CA GLU A 516 0.39 18.87 14.56
C GLU A 516 -0.33 20.14 15.00
N CYS A 517 -1.58 20.28 14.56
CA CYS A 517 -2.43 21.37 14.97
C CYS A 517 -3.02 21.11 16.37
N GLY A 518 -3.31 22.21 17.08
CA GLY A 518 -3.97 22.16 18.37
C GLY A 518 -5.35 21.47 18.31
N GLN A 519 -5.89 21.15 19.48
CA GLN A 519 -7.15 20.41 19.59
C GLN A 519 -8.30 21.10 18.81
N ASN A 520 -9.08 20.29 18.08
CA ASN A 520 -10.19 20.73 17.23
C ASN A 520 -9.83 21.72 16.11
N CYS A 521 -8.56 21.75 15.70
CA CYS A 521 -8.08 22.57 14.61
C CYS A 521 -7.90 21.74 13.32
N ALA A 522 -8.47 22.19 12.21
CA ALA A 522 -8.28 21.56 10.89
C ALA A 522 -6.98 22.00 10.22
N SER A 523 -6.56 23.26 10.37
CA SER A 523 -5.30 23.77 9.82
C SER A 523 -4.72 24.85 10.70
N CYS A 524 -3.38 24.94 10.76
CA CYS A 524 -2.67 25.81 11.68
C CYS A 524 -1.37 26.36 11.08
N ASN A 525 -0.88 27.48 11.59
CA ASN A 525 0.52 27.89 11.42
C ASN A 525 1.24 27.66 12.75
N GLU A 526 2.14 26.67 12.79
CA GLU A 526 2.74 26.17 14.04
C GLU A 526 1.66 25.77 15.06
N THR A 527 1.47 26.53 16.14
CA THR A 527 0.45 26.27 17.17
C THR A 527 -0.81 27.11 17.02
N THR A 528 -0.85 28.05 16.06
CA THR A 528 -1.98 28.96 15.86
C THR A 528 -3.00 28.35 14.92
N CYS A 529 -4.24 28.16 15.38
CA CYS A 529 -5.29 27.61 14.54
C CYS A 529 -5.77 28.62 13.50
N LEU A 530 -5.97 28.16 12.25
CA LEU A 530 -6.45 28.96 11.13
C LEU A 530 -7.87 28.57 10.69
N ILE A 531 -8.22 27.28 10.83
CA ILE A 531 -9.55 26.75 10.51
C ILE A 531 -9.93 25.71 11.55
N CYS A 532 -11.15 25.78 12.08
CA CYS A 532 -11.66 24.79 13.03
C CYS A 532 -12.09 23.50 12.35
N LEU A 533 -11.85 22.37 13.03
CA LEU A 533 -12.11 21.03 12.50
C LEU A 533 -13.60 20.72 12.37
N LYS A 534 -14.43 21.33 13.23
CA LYS A 534 -15.87 21.06 13.34
C LYS A 534 -16.68 22.29 12.92
N ALA A 535 -17.81 22.04 12.24
CA ALA A 535 -18.65 23.10 11.68
C ALA A 535 -19.35 23.99 12.73
N ASN A 536 -19.52 23.51 13.96
CA ASN A 536 -20.13 24.23 15.09
C ASN A 536 -19.10 24.85 16.06
N MET A 537 -17.89 25.12 15.54
CA MET A 537 -16.83 25.81 16.24
C MET A 537 -16.40 27.06 15.47
N VAL A 538 -16.10 28.13 16.21
CA VAL A 538 -15.63 29.39 15.67
C VAL A 538 -14.25 29.72 16.21
N LEU A 539 -13.50 30.50 15.45
CA LEU A 539 -12.19 30.99 15.84
C LEU A 539 -12.34 32.20 16.77
N GLU A 540 -11.90 32.04 18.02
CA GLU A 540 -11.75 33.14 18.95
C GLU A 540 -10.26 33.29 19.30
N GLY A 541 -9.64 34.34 18.76
CA GLY A 541 -8.19 34.49 18.77
C GLY A 541 -7.49 33.41 17.94
N ASN A 542 -6.62 32.62 18.58
CA ASN A 542 -5.82 31.56 17.96
C ASN A 542 -6.32 30.13 18.26
N HIS A 543 -7.50 29.99 18.90
CA HIS A 543 -8.07 28.72 19.32
C HIS A 543 -9.51 28.55 18.80
N CYS A 544 -9.91 27.28 18.61
CA CYS A 544 -11.28 26.93 18.24
C CYS A 544 -12.13 26.74 19.49
N ILE A 545 -13.21 27.52 19.58
CA ILE A 545 -14.21 27.44 20.64
C ILE A 545 -15.57 27.06 20.05
N CYS A 546 -16.49 26.60 20.89
CA CYS A 546 -17.85 26.35 20.46
C CYS A 546 -18.54 27.64 20.03
N ASP A 547 -19.31 27.58 18.94
CA ASP A 547 -20.13 28.70 18.51
C ASP A 547 -21.20 29.04 19.56
N THR A 548 -21.72 30.25 19.49
CA THR A 548 -22.68 30.82 20.43
C THR A 548 -23.90 29.90 20.59
N GLY A 549 -24.17 29.44 21.82
CA GLY A 549 -25.26 28.50 22.12
C GLY A 549 -24.84 27.04 22.30
N TYR A 550 -23.54 26.73 22.19
CA TYR A 550 -23.00 25.39 22.42
C TYR A 550 -21.94 25.35 23.53
N ILE A 551 -21.89 24.25 24.29
CA ILE A 551 -20.91 23.97 25.35
C ILE A 551 -20.05 22.75 25.00
N ILE A 552 -18.78 22.75 25.40
CA ILE A 552 -17.83 21.67 25.07
C ILE A 552 -17.99 20.49 26.04
N ASP A 553 -18.15 19.27 25.51
CA ASP A 553 -18.17 18.04 26.29
C ASP A 553 -16.74 17.55 26.65
N ALA A 554 -16.65 16.49 27.46
CA ALA A 554 -15.38 15.91 27.88
C ALA A 554 -14.51 15.35 26.73
N ASN A 555 -15.10 15.15 25.54
CA ASN A 555 -14.44 14.66 24.33
C ASN A 555 -14.14 15.79 23.33
N GLY A 556 -14.43 17.05 23.67
CA GLY A 556 -14.19 18.20 22.81
C GLY A 556 -15.27 18.45 21.74
N ASN A 557 -16.50 17.96 21.93
CA ASN A 557 -17.64 18.24 21.04
C ASN A 557 -18.52 19.38 21.57
N CYS A 558 -19.03 20.22 20.69
CA CYS A 558 -19.95 21.30 21.04
C CYS A 558 -21.41 20.81 21.07
N LEU A 559 -22.03 20.85 22.25
CA LEU A 559 -23.42 20.43 22.53
C LEU A 559 -24.31 21.66 22.74
N SER A 560 -25.50 21.70 22.14
CA SER A 560 -26.43 22.83 22.31
C SER A 560 -27.17 22.75 23.65
N GLU A 561 -27.05 23.76 24.52
CA GLU A 561 -27.91 23.91 25.70
C GLU A 561 -28.35 25.37 25.92
N ILE A 562 -29.54 25.75 25.41
CA ILE A 562 -30.33 26.88 25.94
C ILE A 562 -31.83 26.52 25.86
N ARG A 563 -32.57 26.65 26.98
CA ARG A 563 -34.05 26.62 27.00
C ARG A 563 -34.61 27.98 26.55
N THR A 564 -35.41 28.02 25.49
CA THR A 564 -35.99 29.23 24.89
C THR A 564 -37.51 29.32 25.11
N CYS A 565 -38.04 30.55 25.12
CA CYS A 565 -39.49 30.80 25.03
C CYS A 565 -40.01 30.36 23.66
N GLU A 566 -41.29 30.01 23.59
CA GLU A 566 -41.91 29.55 22.35
C GLU A 566 -41.95 30.67 21.28
N LEU A 567 -41.64 30.33 20.02
CA LEU A 567 -41.34 31.27 18.93
C LEU A 567 -42.42 32.31 18.60
N LEU A 568 -43.70 31.96 18.72
CA LEU A 568 -44.82 32.88 18.43
C LEU A 568 -45.23 33.72 19.66
N CYS A 569 -44.47 33.64 20.75
CA CYS A 569 -44.69 34.40 21.97
C CYS A 569 -43.97 35.74 21.93
N GLY A 570 -44.72 36.84 21.92
CA GLY A 570 -44.17 38.19 21.89
C GLY A 570 -43.53 38.65 23.22
N ASN A 571 -43.99 38.11 24.37
CA ASN A 571 -43.44 38.41 25.69
C ASN A 571 -43.58 37.20 26.64
N CYS A 572 -42.53 36.80 27.36
CA CYS A 572 -42.57 35.70 28.34
C CYS A 572 -42.03 36.13 29.72
N ILE A 573 -42.52 35.49 30.79
CA ILE A 573 -42.07 35.73 32.17
C ILE A 573 -41.30 34.51 32.68
N ILE A 574 -40.10 34.73 33.23
CA ILE A 574 -39.24 33.69 33.81
C ILE A 574 -39.14 33.93 35.31
N ASP A 575 -39.63 33.00 36.13
CA ASP A 575 -39.44 33.00 37.58
C ASP A 575 -38.16 32.19 37.92
N PRO A 576 -37.14 32.79 38.53
CA PRO A 576 -35.88 32.11 38.85
C PRO A 576 -35.98 31.02 39.93
N ASN A 577 -37.12 30.85 40.61
CA ASN A 577 -37.23 29.96 41.78
C ASN A 577 -38.10 28.70 41.61
N PHE A 578 -38.59 28.36 40.40
CA PHE A 578 -39.41 27.15 40.18
C PHE A 578 -38.96 26.32 38.97
N LEU A 579 -38.97 24.98 39.12
CA LEU A 579 -38.65 23.97 38.10
C LEU A 579 -39.83 23.69 37.13
N VAL A 580 -40.37 24.72 36.46
CA VAL A 580 -41.41 24.57 35.40
C VAL A 580 -41.13 25.54 34.24
N PRO A 581 -41.60 25.27 32.99
CA PRO A 581 -41.27 26.07 31.80
C PRO A 581 -41.84 27.51 31.84
N ALA A 582 -41.20 28.43 31.09
CA ALA A 582 -41.63 29.82 30.95
C ALA A 582 -43.05 29.95 30.35
N VAL A 583 -43.87 30.86 30.90
CA VAL A 583 -45.25 31.08 30.46
C VAL A 583 -45.32 32.25 29.48
N CYS A 584 -46.03 32.07 28.36
CA CYS A 584 -46.26 33.10 27.36
C CYS A 584 -47.30 34.14 27.82
N ASN A 585 -47.00 35.43 27.66
CA ASN A 585 -47.83 36.56 28.10
C ASN A 585 -48.16 37.51 26.92
N GLY A 586 -48.52 36.93 25.77
CA GLY A 586 -49.02 37.62 24.58
C GLY A 586 -48.38 37.12 23.28
N CYS A 587 -49.19 36.92 22.24
CA CYS A 587 -48.76 36.46 20.91
C CYS A 587 -48.30 37.61 19.99
N VAL A 588 -47.52 37.28 18.95
CA VAL A 588 -47.10 38.21 17.89
C VAL A 588 -48.24 38.55 16.91
N ASP A 589 -48.08 39.59 16.07
CA ASP A 589 -49.10 40.05 15.12
C ASP A 589 -49.56 38.95 14.15
N TYR A 590 -50.87 38.92 13.89
CA TYR A 590 -51.57 37.91 13.08
C TYR A 590 -51.50 36.47 13.63
N ALA A 591 -51.04 36.29 14.88
CA ALA A 591 -51.20 35.06 15.66
C ALA A 591 -52.28 35.22 16.74
N ILE A 592 -52.99 34.13 17.03
CA ILE A 592 -54.03 34.04 18.05
C ILE A 592 -53.63 33.01 19.12
N GLU A 593 -54.00 33.30 20.37
CA GLU A 593 -53.73 32.46 21.54
C GLU A 593 -54.81 31.37 21.66
N ASP A 594 -54.37 30.12 21.80
CA ASP A 594 -55.26 29.02 22.15
C ASP A 594 -55.68 29.12 23.63
N SER A 595 -56.99 29.17 23.83
CA SER A 595 -57.60 29.42 25.14
C SER A 595 -57.31 28.35 26.21
N VAL A 596 -56.86 27.15 25.81
CA VAL A 596 -56.61 26.01 26.73
C VAL A 596 -55.12 25.77 26.96
N SER A 597 -54.33 25.75 25.90
CA SER A 597 -52.89 25.44 25.94
C SER A 597 -52.01 26.65 26.16
N LYS A 598 -52.56 27.88 26.08
CA LYS A 598 -51.81 29.15 26.18
C LYS A 598 -50.72 29.28 25.11
N LYS A 599 -50.90 28.59 23.99
CA LYS A 599 -49.98 28.51 22.85
C LYS A 599 -50.43 29.43 21.71
N CYS A 600 -49.52 30.05 20.99
CA CYS A 600 -49.82 30.99 19.90
C CYS A 600 -49.79 30.29 18.52
N THR A 601 -50.73 30.61 17.61
CA THR A 601 -50.78 30.08 16.23
C THR A 601 -51.24 31.14 15.22
N CYS A 602 -50.72 31.14 13.99
CA CYS A 602 -51.10 32.11 12.95
C CYS A 602 -52.55 31.94 12.46
N GLN A 603 -53.23 33.05 12.15
CA GLN A 603 -54.60 33.05 11.59
C GLN A 603 -54.60 32.90 10.06
N ASP A 604 -55.59 32.20 9.49
CA ASP A 604 -55.74 32.08 8.03
C ASP A 604 -55.97 33.46 7.36
N PRO A 605 -55.38 33.78 6.18
CA PRO A 605 -54.53 32.95 5.33
C PRO A 605 -53.02 33.20 5.57
N TYR A 606 -52.58 33.22 6.84
CA TYR A 606 -51.18 33.42 7.22
C TYR A 606 -50.61 32.18 7.89
N TYR A 607 -49.33 31.92 7.69
CA TYR A 607 -48.62 30.76 8.23
C TYR A 607 -47.39 31.17 9.03
N ASP A 608 -46.94 30.30 9.93
CA ASP A 608 -45.73 30.54 10.74
C ASP A 608 -44.46 30.34 9.89
N SER A 609 -43.68 31.41 9.75
CA SER A 609 -42.41 31.41 9.02
C SER A 609 -41.27 30.67 9.73
N GLY A 610 -41.48 30.18 10.95
CA GLY A 610 -40.46 29.51 11.76
C GLY A 610 -39.48 30.45 12.45
N ASN A 611 -39.64 31.77 12.27
CA ASN A 611 -38.84 32.83 12.89
C ASN A 611 -39.66 33.70 13.86
N GLY A 612 -40.85 33.26 14.26
CA GLY A 612 -41.71 33.99 15.20
C GLY A 612 -42.54 35.11 14.56
N SER A 613 -42.92 34.95 13.29
CA SER A 613 -43.81 35.89 12.58
C SER A 613 -44.71 35.17 11.57
N CYS A 614 -45.92 35.71 11.36
CA CYS A 614 -46.92 35.14 10.44
C CYS A 614 -46.88 35.82 9.05
N LEU A 615 -46.72 35.04 7.97
CA LEU A 615 -46.63 35.53 6.57
C LEU A 615 -47.85 35.09 5.74
N LYS A 616 -48.26 35.91 4.75
CA LYS A 616 -49.47 35.67 3.93
C LYS A 616 -49.24 34.61 2.84
N CYS A 617 -50.25 33.77 2.59
CA CYS A 617 -50.23 32.76 1.53
C CYS A 617 -50.14 33.32 0.09
N PRO A 618 -49.56 32.54 -0.86
CA PRO A 618 -49.49 32.88 -2.30
C PRO A 618 -50.85 33.05 -3.00
N ASP A 619 -50.86 33.64 -4.21
CA ASP A 619 -52.08 33.84 -5.01
C ASP A 619 -52.83 32.53 -5.30
N LEU A 620 -54.17 32.61 -5.35
CA LEU A 620 -55.10 31.48 -5.50
C LEU A 620 -55.09 30.47 -4.34
N CYS A 621 -54.33 30.73 -3.26
CA CYS A 621 -54.24 29.89 -2.07
C CYS A 621 -54.97 30.51 -0.85
N GLU A 622 -55.91 29.77 -0.27
CA GLU A 622 -56.66 30.16 0.93
C GLU A 622 -55.98 29.74 2.24
N LYS A 623 -55.21 28.64 2.26
CA LYS A 623 -54.43 28.18 3.43
C LYS A 623 -53.10 27.56 3.00
N CYS A 624 -52.01 27.81 3.71
CA CYS A 624 -50.68 27.33 3.32
C CYS A 624 -49.74 27.13 4.52
N THR A 625 -48.58 26.52 4.26
CA THR A 625 -47.39 26.52 5.10
C THR A 625 -46.27 27.30 4.41
N ALA A 626 -45.09 27.36 5.03
CA ALA A 626 -43.88 27.94 4.43
C ALA A 626 -43.46 27.28 3.12
N GLU A 627 -43.82 26.02 2.95
CA GLU A 627 -43.34 25.20 1.85
C GLU A 627 -44.43 24.91 0.82
N SER A 628 -45.71 25.01 1.17
CA SER A 628 -46.79 24.61 0.25
C SER A 628 -48.17 25.20 0.56
N CYS A 629 -48.98 25.38 -0.48
CA CYS A 629 -50.41 25.63 -0.33
C CYS A 629 -51.17 24.37 0.09
N LEU A 630 -52.05 24.51 1.08
CA LEU A 630 -52.91 23.44 1.62
C LEU A 630 -54.34 23.49 1.06
N GLN A 631 -54.82 24.65 0.61
CA GLN A 631 -56.18 24.81 0.08
C GLN A 631 -56.25 25.95 -0.95
N CYS A 632 -56.85 25.69 -2.12
CA CYS A 632 -56.99 26.65 -3.23
C CYS A 632 -58.39 27.31 -3.29
N VAL A 633 -58.49 28.42 -4.02
CA VAL A 633 -59.76 29.07 -4.35
C VAL A 633 -60.60 28.23 -5.35
N LEU A 634 -61.90 28.52 -5.45
CA LEU A 634 -62.85 27.78 -6.31
C LEU A 634 -62.39 27.72 -7.79
N ASN A 635 -62.52 26.52 -8.39
CA ASN A 635 -62.07 26.16 -9.74
C ASN A 635 -60.54 26.23 -9.95
N ALA A 636 -59.77 26.25 -8.86
CA ALA A 636 -58.33 26.02 -8.84
C ALA A 636 -58.00 24.80 -7.99
N LYS A 637 -56.94 24.10 -8.38
CA LYS A 637 -56.41 22.91 -7.69
C LYS A 637 -54.97 23.15 -7.24
N ILE A 638 -54.53 22.38 -6.25
CA ILE A 638 -53.14 22.40 -5.79
C ILE A 638 -52.27 21.83 -6.91
N ASP A 639 -51.22 22.56 -7.26
CA ASP A 639 -50.28 22.25 -8.33
C ASP A 639 -48.85 22.52 -7.83
N GLY A 640 -48.19 21.42 -7.47
CA GLY A 640 -46.95 21.43 -6.69
C GLY A 640 -47.17 22.08 -5.32
N VAL A 641 -46.52 23.22 -5.10
CA VAL A 641 -46.58 24.00 -3.85
C VAL A 641 -47.49 25.24 -3.96
N THR A 642 -48.11 25.47 -5.12
CA THR A 642 -49.00 26.62 -5.41
C THR A 642 -50.36 26.14 -5.92
N CYS A 643 -51.26 27.05 -6.32
CA CYS A 643 -52.56 26.72 -6.91
C CYS A 643 -52.64 27.16 -8.38
N SER A 644 -53.24 26.33 -9.24
CA SER A 644 -53.49 26.64 -10.66
C SER A 644 -54.95 26.32 -11.05
N CYS A 645 -55.48 26.99 -12.07
CA CYS A 645 -56.87 26.79 -12.50
C CYS A 645 -57.09 25.36 -13.05
N GLU A 646 -58.25 24.80 -12.77
CA GLU A 646 -58.65 23.49 -13.30
C GLU A 646 -58.93 23.56 -14.81
N ASN A 647 -58.97 22.39 -15.47
CA ASN A 647 -59.28 22.29 -16.89
C ASN A 647 -60.62 22.98 -17.21
N PHE A 648 -60.75 23.52 -18.41
CA PHE A 648 -61.82 24.40 -18.89
C PHE A 648 -61.79 25.82 -18.31
N TYR A 649 -60.84 26.16 -17.45
CA TYR A 649 -60.69 27.51 -16.91
C TYR A 649 -59.28 28.08 -17.10
N TYR A 650 -59.18 29.39 -17.32
CA TYR A 650 -57.93 30.15 -17.35
C TYR A 650 -57.88 31.19 -16.25
N LYS A 651 -56.66 31.55 -15.81
CA LYS A 651 -56.44 32.52 -14.73
C LYS A 651 -56.72 33.95 -15.21
N SER A 652 -57.57 34.67 -14.49
CA SER A 652 -57.75 36.12 -14.60
C SER A 652 -57.78 36.71 -13.19
N ASP A 653 -56.76 37.50 -12.85
CA ASP A 653 -56.49 37.99 -11.49
C ASP A 653 -56.37 36.84 -10.46
N SER A 654 -57.09 36.93 -9.33
CA SER A 654 -57.15 35.89 -8.28
C SER A 654 -58.33 34.93 -8.46
N ARG A 655 -58.81 34.70 -9.69
CA ARG A 655 -59.93 33.79 -10.03
C ARG A 655 -59.70 33.03 -11.34
N CYS A 656 -60.49 31.97 -11.57
CA CYS A 656 -60.47 31.13 -12.77
C CYS A 656 -61.77 31.30 -13.58
N LEU A 657 -61.68 31.50 -14.91
CA LEU A 657 -62.79 31.80 -15.85
C LEU A 657 -62.82 30.85 -17.07
N ASP A 658 -63.98 30.64 -17.72
CA ASP A 658 -64.20 29.59 -18.74
C ASP A 658 -63.40 29.72 -20.07
N CYS A 659 -63.04 28.58 -20.67
CA CYS A 659 -62.36 28.42 -21.95
C CYS A 659 -63.30 28.43 -23.19
N PRO A 660 -62.75 28.58 -24.43
CA PRO A 660 -63.52 28.47 -25.68
C PRO A 660 -64.19 27.10 -25.89
N ASN A 661 -65.19 27.03 -26.77
CA ASN A 661 -65.93 25.78 -27.03
C ASN A 661 -65.03 24.65 -27.55
N ASN A 662 -65.25 23.44 -27.03
CA ASN A 662 -64.49 22.21 -27.32
C ASN A 662 -63.00 22.33 -26.97
N CYS A 663 -62.66 23.18 -26.01
CA CYS A 663 -61.31 23.40 -25.53
C CYS A 663 -61.15 22.96 -24.08
N LEU A 664 -60.21 22.06 -23.82
CA LEU A 664 -59.87 21.54 -22.50
C LEU A 664 -58.95 22.49 -21.72
N THR A 665 -57.96 23.11 -22.36
CA THR A 665 -57.12 24.15 -21.74
C THR A 665 -56.90 25.31 -22.71
N CYS A 666 -56.89 26.53 -22.19
CA CYS A 666 -56.86 27.74 -23.01
C CYS A 666 -56.02 28.84 -22.38
N LEU A 667 -55.47 29.72 -23.23
CA LEU A 667 -54.76 30.92 -22.81
C LEU A 667 -55.74 32.05 -22.42
N ASN A 668 -56.88 32.11 -23.10
CA ASN A 668 -57.97 33.05 -22.84
C ASN A 668 -59.25 32.56 -23.54
N SER A 669 -60.31 33.35 -23.45
CA SER A 669 -61.63 33.07 -24.03
C SER A 669 -61.68 32.87 -25.56
N THR A 670 -60.57 33.00 -26.30
CA THR A 670 -60.51 32.79 -27.76
C THR A 670 -59.42 31.82 -28.23
N ILE A 671 -58.37 31.57 -27.45
CA ILE A 671 -57.22 30.77 -27.89
C ILE A 671 -57.21 29.45 -27.14
N CYS A 672 -57.41 28.36 -27.88
CA CYS A 672 -57.35 27.01 -27.33
C CYS A 672 -55.95 26.41 -27.45
N ASP A 673 -55.45 25.85 -26.35
CA ASP A 673 -54.16 25.14 -26.33
C ASP A 673 -54.37 23.64 -26.51
N ILE A 674 -55.34 23.05 -25.80
CA ILE A 674 -55.66 21.62 -25.88
C ILE A 674 -57.16 21.45 -26.12
N CYS A 675 -57.52 20.69 -27.15
CA CYS A 675 -58.90 20.42 -27.50
C CYS A 675 -59.54 19.36 -26.58
N SER A 676 -60.87 19.43 -26.43
CA SER A 676 -61.65 18.38 -25.78
C SER A 676 -61.68 17.11 -26.63
N ASP A 677 -61.91 15.97 -25.99
CA ASP A 677 -61.95 14.65 -26.64
C ASP A 677 -62.88 14.61 -27.87
N GLY A 678 -62.45 13.90 -28.89
CA GLY A 678 -63.07 13.80 -30.21
C GLY A 678 -62.60 14.86 -31.20
N TYR A 679 -61.74 15.79 -30.77
CA TYR A 679 -61.21 16.88 -31.59
C TYR A 679 -59.69 17.02 -31.45
N TYR A 680 -59.04 17.39 -32.54
CA TYR A 680 -57.62 17.74 -32.63
C TYR A 680 -57.44 19.22 -32.99
N LEU A 681 -56.29 19.79 -32.64
CA LEU A 681 -56.01 21.20 -32.89
C LEU A 681 -55.70 21.45 -34.37
N SER A 682 -56.56 22.22 -35.03
CA SER A 682 -56.40 22.66 -36.43
C SER A 682 -55.97 24.13 -36.50
N ASN A 683 -55.03 24.43 -37.40
CA ASN A 683 -54.43 25.76 -37.56
C ASN A 683 -53.87 26.35 -36.26
N ASN A 684 -53.43 25.50 -35.33
CA ASN A 684 -52.81 25.82 -34.03
C ASN A 684 -53.65 26.70 -33.07
N THR A 685 -54.94 26.90 -33.33
CA THR A 685 -55.79 27.76 -32.44
C THR A 685 -57.24 27.29 -32.33
N THR A 686 -57.70 26.35 -33.17
CA THR A 686 -59.11 25.93 -33.23
C THR A 686 -59.28 24.42 -33.36
N CYS A 687 -60.24 23.83 -32.65
CA CYS A 687 -60.42 22.37 -32.59
C CYS A 687 -61.29 21.81 -33.74
N SER A 688 -60.85 20.73 -34.39
CA SER A 688 -61.50 20.02 -35.51
C SER A 688 -61.68 18.53 -35.23
N LYS A 689 -62.69 17.86 -35.80
CA LYS A 689 -63.13 16.51 -35.38
C LYS A 689 -62.24 15.35 -35.89
N CYS A 690 -62.01 14.34 -35.06
CA CYS A 690 -61.30 13.08 -35.38
C CYS A 690 -62.08 12.11 -36.31
N LYS A 691 -61.38 11.11 -36.85
CA LYS A 691 -61.94 10.00 -37.65
C LYS A 691 -62.91 9.13 -36.85
N ASP A 692 -63.84 8.47 -37.55
CA ASP A 692 -64.94 7.75 -36.93
C ASP A 692 -64.45 6.65 -35.96
N ASN A 693 -65.10 6.58 -34.80
CA ASN A 693 -64.76 5.70 -33.67
C ASN A 693 -63.44 6.01 -32.96
N CYS A 694 -62.82 7.18 -33.25
CA CYS A 694 -61.66 7.69 -32.55
C CYS A 694 -62.02 8.83 -31.58
N LEU A 695 -61.71 8.64 -30.31
CA LEU A 695 -61.91 9.58 -29.21
C LEU A 695 -60.74 10.56 -29.06
N ASN A 696 -59.50 10.21 -29.41
CA ASN A 696 -58.36 11.13 -29.41
C ASN A 696 -57.49 10.90 -30.64
N CYS A 697 -57.14 11.96 -31.36
CA CYS A 697 -56.31 11.86 -32.55
C CYS A 697 -55.38 13.07 -32.66
N ASN A 698 -54.22 12.89 -33.27
CA ASN A 698 -53.29 13.99 -33.56
C ASN A 698 -53.58 14.65 -34.91
N ASP A 699 -54.06 13.84 -35.85
CA ASP A 699 -54.61 14.25 -37.13
C ASP A 699 -55.73 13.28 -37.50
N TYR A 700 -56.33 13.44 -38.67
CA TYR A 700 -57.43 12.58 -39.07
C TYR A 700 -57.07 11.09 -39.20
N GLU A 701 -55.83 10.70 -39.50
CA GLU A 701 -55.47 9.29 -39.76
C GLU A 701 -54.91 8.55 -38.55
N GLN A 702 -54.35 9.24 -37.57
CA GLN A 702 -53.74 8.61 -36.40
C GLN A 702 -54.65 8.67 -35.17
N CYS A 703 -55.25 7.53 -34.84
CA CYS A 703 -56.06 7.40 -33.63
C CYS A 703 -55.19 7.00 -32.44
N ASN A 704 -55.30 7.76 -31.35
CA ASN A 704 -54.60 7.51 -30.09
C ASN A 704 -55.52 6.87 -29.05
N LEU A 705 -56.84 7.02 -29.19
CA LEU A 705 -57.83 6.49 -28.24
C LEU A 705 -59.14 6.19 -28.95
N CYS A 706 -59.74 5.02 -28.71
CA CYS A 706 -60.95 4.57 -29.37
C CYS A 706 -62.23 4.94 -28.61
N ASN A 707 -63.37 5.00 -29.29
CA ASN A 707 -64.68 5.08 -28.65
C ASN A 707 -64.95 3.83 -27.80
N ASN A 708 -65.74 3.98 -26.72
CA ASN A 708 -66.02 3.02 -25.62
C ASN A 708 -66.62 1.64 -26.00
N SER A 709 -66.51 1.19 -27.24
CA SER A 709 -66.97 -0.12 -27.72
C SER A 709 -65.95 -0.85 -28.59
N MET A 710 -64.74 -0.30 -28.71
CA MET A 710 -63.65 -0.82 -29.53
C MET A 710 -62.36 -0.92 -28.69
N TYR A 711 -61.45 -1.77 -29.14
CA TYR A 711 -60.21 -2.14 -28.47
C TYR A 711 -59.00 -1.57 -29.22
N PHE A 712 -58.28 -0.64 -28.61
CA PHE A 712 -57.08 -0.04 -29.20
C PHE A 712 -55.91 -1.04 -29.23
N TYR A 713 -55.30 -1.25 -30.39
CA TYR A 713 -54.04 -2.00 -30.53
C TYR A 713 -53.25 -1.50 -31.76
N ASN A 714 -51.99 -1.07 -31.56
CA ASN A 714 -51.08 -0.61 -32.62
C ASN A 714 -51.63 0.47 -33.58
N GLY A 715 -52.34 1.47 -33.06
CA GLY A 715 -52.81 2.63 -33.83
C GLY A 715 -54.20 2.47 -34.48
N ASP A 716 -54.84 1.31 -34.30
CA ASP A 716 -56.17 1.00 -34.82
C ASP A 716 -57.16 0.61 -33.71
N CYS A 717 -58.45 0.81 -33.98
CA CYS A 717 -59.56 0.43 -33.10
C CYS A 717 -60.20 -0.88 -33.59
N LEU A 718 -60.02 -1.96 -32.82
CA LEU A 718 -60.45 -3.34 -33.15
C LEU A 718 -61.70 -3.76 -32.37
N SER A 719 -62.36 -4.85 -32.78
CA SER A 719 -63.54 -5.37 -32.08
C SER A 719 -63.24 -6.36 -30.93
N GLY A 720 -61.97 -6.71 -30.68
CA GLY A 720 -61.53 -7.60 -29.58
C GLY A 720 -60.01 -7.73 -29.49
N CYS A 721 -59.47 -8.17 -28.34
CA CYS A 721 -58.03 -8.29 -28.11
C CYS A 721 -57.41 -9.62 -28.61
N PRO A 722 -56.17 -9.60 -29.14
CA PRO A 722 -55.43 -10.81 -29.54
C PRO A 722 -54.99 -11.70 -28.37
N SER A 723 -54.63 -12.97 -28.64
CA SER A 723 -54.04 -13.88 -27.64
C SER A 723 -52.68 -13.39 -27.12
N GLU A 724 -52.32 -13.75 -25.87
CA GLU A 724 -51.14 -13.26 -25.11
C GLU A 724 -51.21 -11.77 -24.69
N THR A 725 -52.34 -11.12 -25.01
CA THR A 725 -52.67 -9.78 -24.52
C THR A 725 -53.82 -9.86 -23.54
N TYR A 726 -53.90 -8.89 -22.64
CA TYR A 726 -55.08 -8.67 -21.82
C TYR A 726 -55.73 -7.37 -22.23
N ASN A 727 -57.06 -7.35 -22.13
CA ASN A 727 -57.78 -6.11 -22.26
C ASN A 727 -57.66 -5.32 -20.95
N ASP A 728 -57.21 -4.09 -21.08
CA ASP A 728 -57.38 -3.09 -20.04
C ASP A 728 -58.08 -1.87 -20.60
N ASP A 729 -59.24 -1.56 -20.01
CA ASP A 729 -60.06 -0.38 -20.32
C ASP A 729 -60.18 -0.03 -21.82
N GLY A 730 -60.52 -1.04 -22.63
CA GLY A 730 -60.68 -0.84 -24.08
C GLY A 730 -59.37 -0.70 -24.88
N SER A 731 -58.22 -1.08 -24.33
CA SER A 731 -56.94 -1.22 -25.04
C SER A 731 -56.34 -2.60 -24.78
N CYS A 732 -55.56 -3.12 -25.73
CA CYS A 732 -54.94 -4.45 -25.60
C CYS A 732 -53.46 -4.30 -25.27
N TYR A 733 -53.01 -4.94 -24.19
CA TYR A 733 -51.63 -4.88 -23.71
C TYR A 733 -51.04 -6.28 -23.54
N ASP A 734 -49.76 -6.43 -23.84
CA ASP A 734 -49.07 -7.70 -23.64
C ASP A 734 -48.96 -8.04 -22.14
N CYS A 735 -49.08 -9.32 -21.79
CA CYS A 735 -48.89 -9.77 -20.41
C CYS A 735 -47.41 -9.64 -19.99
N LEU A 736 -47.14 -8.89 -18.91
CA LEU A 736 -45.78 -8.60 -18.42
C LEU A 736 -45.24 -9.57 -17.35
N ILE A 737 -46.00 -10.61 -17.00
CA ILE A 737 -45.60 -11.61 -15.99
C ILE A 737 -45.05 -12.84 -16.69
N ASP A 738 -43.81 -13.21 -16.34
CA ASP A 738 -43.17 -14.40 -16.89
C ASP A 738 -44.01 -15.66 -16.66
N TYR A 739 -44.09 -16.49 -17.69
CA TYR A 739 -44.77 -17.80 -17.67
C TYR A 739 -46.30 -17.72 -17.42
N CYS A 740 -46.90 -16.55 -17.65
CA CYS A 740 -48.34 -16.35 -17.53
C CYS A 740 -49.07 -16.52 -18.87
N LYS A 741 -50.10 -17.38 -18.89
CA LYS A 741 -50.91 -17.68 -20.08
C LYS A 741 -52.07 -16.70 -20.27
N THR A 742 -52.70 -16.26 -19.19
CA THR A 742 -53.73 -15.21 -19.19
C THR A 742 -53.57 -14.32 -17.96
N CYS A 743 -53.59 -13.01 -18.13
CA CYS A 743 -53.37 -12.05 -17.06
C CYS A 743 -54.48 -10.96 -16.99
N ILE A 744 -54.54 -10.22 -15.89
CA ILE A 744 -55.41 -9.04 -15.71
C ILE A 744 -54.58 -7.82 -15.32
N LEU A 745 -55.19 -6.63 -15.48
CA LEU A 745 -54.59 -5.36 -15.10
C LEU A 745 -54.08 -5.38 -13.65
N GLY A 746 -52.83 -4.95 -13.48
CA GLY A 746 -52.15 -4.88 -12.17
C GLY A 746 -51.11 -5.97 -11.94
N GLY A 747 -50.62 -6.66 -12.99
CA GLY A 747 -49.54 -7.63 -12.87
C GLY A 747 -49.96 -8.89 -12.12
N LYS A 748 -51.19 -9.35 -12.35
CA LYS A 748 -51.77 -10.55 -11.73
C LYS A 748 -52.11 -11.61 -12.79
N CYS A 749 -51.47 -12.75 -12.70
CA CYS A 749 -51.73 -13.91 -13.55
C CYS A 749 -52.99 -14.65 -13.10
N LEU A 750 -53.78 -15.13 -14.05
CA LEU A 750 -54.99 -15.94 -13.81
C LEU A 750 -54.80 -17.42 -14.17
N GLU A 751 -53.92 -17.71 -15.12
CA GLU A 751 -53.60 -19.07 -15.56
C GLU A 751 -52.12 -19.10 -15.96
N CYS A 752 -51.36 -20.00 -15.37
CA CYS A 752 -49.96 -20.22 -15.74
C CYS A 752 -49.85 -21.12 -16.97
N ILE A 753 -48.76 -21.01 -17.72
CA ILE A 753 -48.44 -22.02 -18.74
C ILE A 753 -48.16 -23.38 -18.06
N ASP A 754 -48.29 -24.48 -18.81
CA ASP A 754 -48.16 -25.83 -18.27
C ASP A 754 -46.82 -26.04 -17.53
N GLY A 755 -46.89 -26.51 -16.27
CA GLY A 755 -45.72 -26.80 -15.42
C GLY A 755 -45.49 -25.85 -14.23
N TYR A 756 -46.27 -24.77 -14.10
CA TYR A 756 -46.14 -23.76 -13.04
C TYR A 756 -47.39 -23.67 -12.15
N ILE A 757 -47.23 -23.29 -10.88
CA ILE A 757 -48.34 -23.18 -9.92
C ILE A 757 -48.69 -21.71 -9.67
N LEU A 758 -49.97 -21.39 -9.84
CA LEU A 758 -50.51 -20.07 -9.55
C LEU A 758 -50.67 -19.87 -8.05
N LYS A 759 -49.93 -18.94 -7.46
CA LYS A 759 -50.13 -18.53 -6.06
C LYS A 759 -50.12 -17.01 -5.95
N ASN A 760 -51.04 -16.43 -5.19
CA ASN A 760 -51.17 -14.97 -5.04
C ASN A 760 -51.15 -14.18 -6.36
N ASN A 761 -51.71 -14.79 -7.42
CA ASN A 761 -51.77 -14.24 -8.77
C ASN A 761 -50.40 -14.01 -9.42
N THR A 762 -49.38 -14.78 -9.03
CA THR A 762 -48.09 -14.86 -9.72
C THR A 762 -47.77 -16.33 -9.96
N CYS A 763 -47.18 -16.64 -11.11
CA CYS A 763 -46.74 -18.00 -11.43
C CYS A 763 -45.39 -18.24 -10.76
N TYR A 764 -45.35 -19.14 -9.78
CA TYR A 764 -44.11 -19.48 -9.08
C TYR A 764 -43.58 -20.83 -9.56
N ASN A 765 -42.25 -20.93 -9.60
CA ASN A 765 -41.58 -22.21 -9.58
C ASN A 765 -41.61 -22.77 -8.14
N GLN A 766 -41.54 -24.09 -8.00
CA GLN A 766 -41.71 -24.77 -6.71
C GLN A 766 -40.60 -24.45 -5.70
N CYS A 767 -41.04 -24.17 -4.46
CA CYS A 767 -40.31 -24.11 -3.17
C CYS A 767 -39.31 -22.98 -2.86
N PRO A 768 -39.17 -22.58 -1.57
CA PRO A 768 -38.13 -21.63 -1.11
C PRO A 768 -36.70 -22.09 -1.43
N ASP A 769 -35.72 -21.19 -1.42
CA ASP A 769 -34.33 -21.56 -1.72
C ASP A 769 -33.79 -22.65 -0.76
N ASN A 770 -33.12 -23.65 -1.33
CA ASN A 770 -32.59 -24.81 -0.63
C ASN A 770 -33.67 -25.72 -0.01
N CYS A 771 -34.83 -25.78 -0.65
CA CYS A 771 -35.97 -26.58 -0.24
C CYS A 771 -36.33 -27.65 -1.28
N TYR A 772 -36.17 -28.90 -0.89
CA TYR A 772 -36.48 -30.07 -1.70
C TYR A 772 -37.99 -30.26 -1.90
N ASN A 773 -38.80 -30.02 -0.85
CA ASN A 773 -40.26 -30.15 -0.92
C ASN A 773 -40.98 -29.12 -0.03
N CYS A 774 -42.12 -28.61 -0.52
CA CYS A 774 -42.97 -27.66 0.18
C CYS A 774 -44.45 -27.82 -0.22
N THR A 775 -45.33 -27.72 0.76
CA THR A 775 -46.80 -27.70 0.57
C THR A 775 -47.36 -26.28 0.48
N ASN A 776 -46.65 -25.28 1.00
CA ASN A 776 -47.05 -23.87 0.96
C ASN A 776 -45.89 -22.98 0.52
N ALA A 777 -46.03 -22.21 -0.57
CA ALA A 777 -44.99 -21.23 -0.92
C ALA A 777 -44.62 -20.31 0.26
N GLY A 778 -43.32 -20.21 0.51
CA GLY A 778 -42.72 -19.49 1.64
C GLY A 778 -42.38 -20.35 2.86
N ILE A 779 -42.83 -21.62 2.92
CA ILE A 779 -42.56 -22.55 4.02
C ILE A 779 -42.02 -23.85 3.43
N CYS A 780 -40.83 -24.25 3.87
CA CYS A 780 -40.23 -25.52 3.47
C CYS A 780 -40.68 -26.66 4.40
N ASP A 781 -41.02 -27.81 3.83
CA ASP A 781 -41.32 -29.02 4.59
C ASP A 781 -40.11 -29.96 4.64
N GLU A 782 -39.25 -29.92 3.61
CA GLU A 782 -38.03 -30.72 3.53
C GLU A 782 -36.95 -29.93 2.78
N CYS A 783 -35.80 -29.73 3.42
CA CYS A 783 -34.69 -28.98 2.85
C CYS A 783 -33.86 -29.80 1.86
N ASP A 784 -33.22 -29.11 0.92
CA ASP A 784 -32.20 -29.71 0.07
C ASP A 784 -31.01 -30.21 0.91
N ASP A 785 -30.31 -31.22 0.39
CA ASP A 785 -29.12 -31.78 1.03
C ASP A 785 -28.11 -30.66 1.38
N GLY A 786 -27.61 -30.68 2.62
CA GLY A 786 -26.72 -29.67 3.18
C GLY A 786 -27.41 -28.51 3.89
N TYR A 787 -28.72 -28.61 4.09
CA TYR A 787 -29.51 -27.69 4.88
C TYR A 787 -30.38 -28.44 5.90
N PHE A 788 -30.62 -27.81 7.05
CA PHE A 788 -31.54 -28.33 8.07
C PHE A 788 -32.75 -27.42 8.21
N LEU A 789 -33.89 -28.05 8.46
CA LEU A 789 -35.16 -27.34 8.63
C LEU A 789 -35.26 -26.77 10.04
N ASN A 790 -35.47 -25.46 10.14
CA ASN A 790 -35.82 -24.79 11.39
C ASN A 790 -36.90 -23.74 11.13
N ASP A 791 -38.03 -23.81 11.84
CA ASP A 791 -39.17 -22.89 11.69
C ASP A 791 -39.63 -22.67 10.22
N GLY A 792 -39.68 -23.76 9.43
CA GLY A 792 -40.14 -23.69 8.04
C GLY A 792 -39.15 -23.05 7.06
N MET A 793 -37.91 -22.79 7.50
CA MET A 793 -36.83 -22.29 6.66
C MET A 793 -35.60 -23.19 6.72
N CYS A 794 -34.86 -23.25 5.61
CA CYS A 794 -33.69 -24.09 5.47
C CYS A 794 -32.42 -23.33 5.81
N TYR A 795 -31.71 -23.76 6.84
CA TYR A 795 -30.47 -23.17 7.30
C TYR A 795 -29.30 -24.07 6.91
N LYS A 796 -28.22 -23.45 6.45
CA LYS A 796 -27.07 -24.16 5.90
C LYS A 796 -26.35 -24.95 6.99
N CYS A 797 -26.09 -26.23 6.74
CA CYS A 797 -25.25 -27.06 7.58
C CYS A 797 -23.77 -26.62 7.51
N SER A 798 -22.96 -27.05 8.48
CA SER A 798 -21.52 -26.87 8.45
C SER A 798 -20.90 -27.47 7.18
N VAL A 799 -19.80 -26.90 6.69
CA VAL A 799 -19.17 -27.27 5.41
C VAL A 799 -18.96 -28.78 5.28
N GLY A 800 -19.39 -29.35 4.15
CA GLY A 800 -19.26 -30.78 3.85
C GLY A 800 -20.36 -31.68 4.42
N CYS A 801 -21.28 -31.12 5.20
CA CYS A 801 -22.39 -31.85 5.78
C CYS A 801 -23.58 -31.92 4.82
N GLY A 802 -24.10 -33.11 4.57
CA GLY A 802 -25.32 -33.39 3.81
C GLY A 802 -26.59 -33.41 4.67
N LYS A 803 -26.51 -33.79 5.95
CA LYS A 803 -27.63 -33.68 6.91
C LYS A 803 -27.15 -33.28 8.30
N CYS A 804 -27.77 -32.28 8.91
CA CYS A 804 -27.47 -31.81 10.25
C CYS A 804 -28.75 -31.51 11.04
N SER A 805 -28.67 -31.49 12.37
CA SER A 805 -29.85 -31.39 13.26
C SER A 805 -29.84 -30.18 14.20
N LEU A 806 -28.72 -29.45 14.33
CA LEU A 806 -28.59 -28.27 15.20
C LEU A 806 -27.34 -27.46 14.87
N GLY A 807 -27.29 -26.77 13.72
CA GLY A 807 -26.26 -25.77 13.32
C GLY A 807 -24.82 -26.29 13.10
N ASP A 808 -24.32 -27.14 14.01
CA ASP A 808 -22.93 -27.59 14.11
C ASP A 808 -22.77 -29.12 14.22
N LEU A 809 -23.85 -29.89 14.43
CA LEU A 809 -23.80 -31.35 14.49
C LEU A 809 -24.23 -31.97 13.15
N CYS A 810 -23.24 -32.45 12.40
CA CYS A 810 -23.45 -33.20 11.17
C CYS A 810 -23.71 -34.68 11.44
N GLU A 811 -24.72 -35.23 10.76
CA GLU A 811 -25.13 -36.62 10.84
C GLU A 811 -24.67 -37.42 9.61
N GLU A 812 -24.60 -36.77 8.45
CA GLU A 812 -24.23 -37.40 7.17
C GLU A 812 -23.46 -36.38 6.32
N CYS A 813 -22.32 -36.76 5.74
CA CYS A 813 -21.51 -35.88 4.89
C CYS A 813 -21.88 -36.00 3.42
N PHE A 814 -21.80 -34.89 2.68
CA PHE A 814 -22.04 -34.86 1.25
C PHE A 814 -20.74 -35.01 0.45
N GLY A 815 -20.78 -35.81 -0.62
CA GLY A 815 -19.66 -36.00 -1.54
C GLY A 815 -18.44 -36.64 -0.88
N ASP A 816 -17.32 -35.95 -0.98
CA ASP A 816 -15.98 -36.45 -0.64
C ASP A 816 -15.55 -36.23 0.83
N PHE A 817 -16.47 -35.76 1.67
CA PHE A 817 -16.20 -35.41 3.06
C PHE A 817 -16.43 -36.61 4.00
N VAL A 818 -15.58 -36.75 5.02
CA VAL A 818 -15.65 -37.83 6.01
C VAL A 818 -16.17 -37.31 7.34
N LEU A 819 -17.14 -38.02 7.92
CA LEU A 819 -17.74 -37.66 9.21
C LEU A 819 -16.80 -38.00 10.35
N VAL A 820 -16.32 -36.99 11.07
CA VAL A 820 -15.44 -37.14 12.24
C VAL A 820 -15.99 -36.32 13.39
N ASN A 821 -16.41 -36.98 14.48
CA ASN A 821 -16.95 -36.35 15.69
C ASN A 821 -18.10 -35.36 15.44
N GLY A 822 -19.01 -35.68 14.51
CA GLY A 822 -20.14 -34.81 14.19
C GLY A 822 -19.79 -33.63 13.27
N SER A 823 -18.63 -33.63 12.61
CA SER A 823 -18.26 -32.63 11.60
C SER A 823 -17.66 -33.28 10.36
N CYS A 824 -17.97 -32.74 9.19
CA CYS A 824 -17.50 -33.26 7.91
C CYS A 824 -16.16 -32.64 7.51
N ASN A 825 -15.16 -33.48 7.31
CA ASN A 825 -13.82 -33.03 6.96
C ASN A 825 -13.43 -33.56 5.57
N ILE A 826 -12.90 -32.69 4.72
CA ILE A 826 -12.33 -33.09 3.43
C ILE A 826 -10.92 -33.63 3.66
N VAL A 827 -10.64 -34.82 3.13
CA VAL A 827 -9.29 -35.38 3.13
C VAL A 827 -8.64 -34.99 1.80
N CYS A 828 -7.79 -33.97 1.82
CA CYS A 828 -7.15 -33.52 0.59
C CYS A 828 -6.23 -34.59 -0.01
N PRO A 829 -6.12 -34.63 -1.36
CA PRO A 829 -5.23 -35.55 -2.05
C PRO A 829 -3.76 -35.35 -1.61
N ASP A 830 -2.92 -36.35 -1.85
CA ASP A 830 -1.53 -36.32 -1.43
C ASP A 830 -0.80 -35.07 -1.94
N ASN A 831 0.06 -34.52 -1.08
CA ASN A 831 0.81 -33.28 -1.32
C ASN A 831 -0.05 -32.03 -1.55
N CYS A 832 -1.36 -32.11 -1.28
CA CYS A 832 -2.26 -30.97 -1.33
C CYS A 832 -2.44 -30.31 0.05
N ARG A 833 -2.32 -28.98 0.10
CA ARG A 833 -2.51 -28.18 1.30
C ARG A 833 -3.96 -27.74 1.45
N TYR A 834 -4.59 -27.29 0.35
CA TYR A 834 -6.01 -26.90 0.31
C TYR A 834 -6.67 -27.48 -0.92
N CYS A 835 -7.86 -28.04 -0.74
CA CYS A 835 -8.64 -28.67 -1.78
C CYS A 835 -10.14 -28.40 -1.55
N THR A 836 -10.87 -28.34 -2.65
CA THR A 836 -12.34 -28.26 -2.70
C THR A 836 -12.97 -29.60 -3.10
N SER A 837 -12.19 -30.60 -3.52
CA SER A 837 -12.59 -32.00 -3.73
C SER A 837 -11.45 -32.96 -3.36
N VAL A 838 -11.72 -34.26 -3.20
CA VAL A 838 -10.63 -35.25 -2.97
C VAL A 838 -9.75 -35.49 -4.19
N SER A 839 -10.17 -35.01 -5.38
CA SER A 839 -9.49 -35.27 -6.65
C SER A 839 -8.66 -34.09 -7.17
N LEU A 840 -8.95 -32.88 -6.70
CA LEU A 840 -8.34 -31.64 -7.16
C LEU A 840 -7.74 -30.86 -6.00
N CYS A 841 -6.52 -30.37 -6.20
CA CYS A 841 -5.85 -29.50 -5.28
C CYS A 841 -5.94 -28.04 -5.71
N ASP A 842 -6.31 -27.16 -4.80
CA ASP A 842 -6.33 -25.72 -5.03
C ASP A 842 -4.97 -25.10 -4.71
N VAL A 843 -4.35 -25.55 -3.63
CA VAL A 843 -3.02 -25.09 -3.20
C VAL A 843 -2.17 -26.27 -2.79
N CYS A 844 -1.04 -26.45 -3.47
CA CYS A 844 -0.10 -27.51 -3.16
C CYS A 844 0.68 -27.24 -1.86
N LYS A 845 1.12 -28.32 -1.20
CA LYS A 845 2.11 -28.23 -0.11
C LYS A 845 3.43 -27.70 -0.70
N ASN A 846 4.29 -27.16 0.18
CA ASN A 846 5.60 -26.65 -0.23
C ASN A 846 6.40 -27.71 -1.02
N ALA A 847 7.27 -27.25 -1.91
CA ALA A 847 8.00 -28.07 -2.88
C ALA A 847 7.14 -28.86 -3.88
N HIS A 848 5.90 -28.43 -4.12
CA HIS A 848 5.03 -28.99 -5.16
C HIS A 848 4.31 -27.88 -5.95
N PHE A 849 3.99 -28.15 -7.21
CA PHE A 849 3.21 -27.27 -8.10
C PHE A 849 1.98 -28.00 -8.66
N LYS A 850 0.93 -27.26 -9.01
CA LYS A 850 -0.31 -27.80 -9.57
C LYS A 850 -0.12 -28.11 -11.06
N ASN A 851 -0.35 -29.36 -11.46
CA ASN A 851 -0.29 -29.77 -12.86
C ASN A 851 -1.61 -29.47 -13.59
N ILE A 852 -1.66 -29.77 -14.90
CA ILE A 852 -2.80 -29.45 -15.78
C ILE A 852 -4.12 -30.17 -15.40
N ILE A 853 -4.06 -31.23 -14.60
CA ILE A 853 -5.23 -31.98 -14.11
C ILE A 853 -5.56 -31.63 -12.65
N GLY A 854 -4.90 -30.61 -12.09
CA GLY A 854 -5.16 -30.10 -10.75
C GLY A 854 -4.52 -30.89 -9.60
N GLN A 855 -3.54 -31.75 -9.86
CA GLN A 855 -2.80 -32.52 -8.85
C GLN A 855 -1.43 -31.90 -8.54
N CYS A 856 -0.91 -32.15 -7.35
CA CYS A 856 0.36 -31.60 -6.91
C CYS A 856 1.55 -32.49 -7.25
N GLU A 857 2.42 -32.00 -8.12
CA GLU A 857 3.67 -32.66 -8.53
C GLU A 857 4.86 -32.01 -7.84
N ALA A 858 5.88 -32.80 -7.51
CA ALA A 858 7.08 -32.32 -6.83
C ALA A 858 7.88 -31.33 -7.70
N CYS A 859 8.41 -30.30 -7.06
CA CYS A 859 9.36 -29.38 -7.66
C CYS A 859 10.70 -30.05 -7.97
N PRO A 860 11.50 -29.48 -8.89
CA PRO A 860 12.88 -29.90 -9.11
C PRO A 860 13.69 -29.84 -7.80
N ALA A 861 14.64 -30.77 -7.62
CA ALA A 861 15.38 -30.92 -6.36
C ALA A 861 16.16 -29.66 -5.90
N SER A 862 16.57 -28.80 -6.82
CA SER A 862 17.22 -27.51 -6.53
C SER A 862 16.24 -26.44 -6.03
N CYS A 863 14.93 -26.69 -6.09
CA CYS A 863 13.89 -25.69 -5.89
C CYS A 863 13.08 -25.98 -4.63
N ALA A 864 12.99 -24.99 -3.75
CA ALA A 864 12.18 -25.07 -2.54
C ALA A 864 10.69 -24.80 -2.84
N SER A 865 10.40 -23.99 -3.86
CA SER A 865 9.08 -23.82 -4.46
C SER A 865 9.20 -23.57 -5.97
N CYS A 866 8.14 -23.89 -6.72
CA CYS A 866 8.14 -23.82 -8.17
C CYS A 866 6.72 -23.58 -8.72
N LEU A 867 6.65 -23.06 -9.95
CA LEU A 867 5.41 -22.95 -10.73
C LEU A 867 5.25 -24.12 -11.72
N SER A 868 6.36 -24.77 -12.07
CA SER A 868 6.37 -25.94 -12.94
C SER A 868 7.59 -26.83 -12.66
N SER A 869 7.70 -27.93 -13.39
CA SER A 869 8.89 -28.80 -13.38
C SER A 869 10.16 -28.13 -13.93
N THR A 870 10.07 -26.90 -14.46
CA THR A 870 11.21 -26.16 -15.01
C THR A 870 11.37 -24.75 -14.45
N ILE A 871 10.33 -24.22 -13.78
CA ILE A 871 10.27 -22.84 -13.32
C ILE A 871 10.22 -22.84 -11.79
N CYS A 872 11.29 -22.36 -11.18
CA CYS A 872 11.42 -22.25 -9.74
C CYS A 872 11.10 -20.85 -9.26
N THR A 873 10.45 -20.77 -8.10
CA THR A 873 10.08 -19.51 -7.44
C THR A 873 10.89 -19.27 -6.18
N SER A 874 11.48 -20.31 -5.61
CA SER A 874 12.50 -20.19 -4.58
C SER A 874 13.42 -21.41 -4.60
N CYS A 875 14.60 -21.26 -4.02
CA CYS A 875 15.66 -22.25 -4.09
C CYS A 875 15.96 -22.87 -2.72
N THR A 876 16.40 -24.12 -2.72
CA THR A 876 16.90 -24.77 -1.49
C THR A 876 18.17 -24.07 -1.00
N SER A 877 18.57 -24.27 0.26
CA SER A 877 19.62 -23.48 0.94
C SER A 877 20.94 -23.36 0.17
N GLU A 878 21.27 -24.34 -0.67
CA GLU A 878 22.51 -24.43 -1.46
C GLU A 878 22.42 -23.73 -2.84
N TYR A 879 21.27 -23.15 -3.20
CA TYR A 879 21.01 -22.58 -4.52
C TYR A 879 20.40 -21.16 -4.39
N TYR A 880 20.69 -20.27 -5.33
CA TYR A 880 20.04 -18.95 -5.46
C TYR A 880 19.20 -18.91 -6.72
N LEU A 881 18.14 -18.10 -6.70
CA LEU A 881 17.23 -17.96 -7.83
C LEU A 881 17.83 -16.98 -8.83
N GLN A 882 17.91 -17.38 -10.09
CA GLN A 882 18.27 -16.52 -11.22
C GLN A 882 17.38 -16.85 -12.40
N SER A 883 16.62 -15.88 -12.90
CA SER A 883 15.74 -16.03 -14.06
C SER A 883 14.81 -17.24 -13.96
N SER A 884 14.19 -17.43 -12.79
CA SER A 884 13.32 -18.57 -12.45
C SER A 884 13.99 -19.95 -12.45
N THR A 885 15.33 -20.01 -12.39
CA THR A 885 16.11 -21.24 -12.24
C THR A 885 17.01 -21.18 -11.02
N CYS A 886 17.14 -22.30 -10.31
CA CYS A 886 17.99 -22.39 -9.12
C CYS A 886 19.41 -22.78 -9.49
N LEU A 887 20.36 -21.86 -9.29
CA LEU A 887 21.79 -22.08 -9.54
C LEU A 887 22.54 -22.27 -8.23
N PRO A 888 23.60 -23.09 -8.17
CA PRO A 888 24.35 -23.31 -6.94
C PRO A 888 24.94 -22.01 -6.38
N LYS A 889 24.73 -21.75 -5.09
CA LYS A 889 25.34 -20.61 -4.38
C LYS A 889 26.87 -20.71 -4.42
N CYS A 890 27.53 -19.56 -4.40
CA CYS A 890 28.98 -19.53 -4.22
C CYS A 890 29.35 -20.12 -2.85
N SER A 891 30.49 -20.81 -2.78
CA SER A 891 31.08 -21.20 -1.49
C SER A 891 31.39 -19.98 -0.61
N ASP A 892 31.31 -20.15 0.71
CA ASP A 892 31.48 -19.04 1.67
C ASP A 892 32.80 -18.27 1.46
N ASN A 893 32.74 -16.96 1.69
CA ASN A 893 33.88 -16.03 1.54
C ASN A 893 34.44 -15.95 0.12
N CYS A 894 33.64 -16.37 -0.87
CA CYS A 894 33.93 -16.21 -2.27
C CYS A 894 33.52 -14.81 -2.76
N LYS A 895 34.47 -14.11 -3.39
CA LYS A 895 34.29 -12.81 -4.04
C LYS A 895 33.62 -12.95 -5.42
N THR A 896 33.96 -13.98 -6.18
CA THR A 896 33.36 -14.26 -7.50
C THR A 896 33.32 -15.77 -7.75
N CYS A 897 32.21 -16.35 -8.21
CA CYS A 897 32.10 -17.78 -8.50
C CYS A 897 31.39 -18.08 -9.84
N LEU A 898 31.55 -19.31 -10.33
CA LEU A 898 30.81 -19.85 -11.48
C LEU A 898 30.32 -21.26 -11.16
N SER A 899 29.02 -21.51 -11.24
CA SER A 899 28.40 -22.83 -10.99
C SER A 899 28.82 -23.46 -9.65
N GLY A 900 28.85 -22.65 -8.57
CA GLY A 900 29.26 -23.08 -7.23
C GLY A 900 30.78 -23.15 -6.99
N ILE A 901 31.60 -22.98 -8.03
CA ILE A 901 33.07 -23.00 -7.92
C ILE A 901 33.57 -21.57 -7.72
N CYS A 902 34.26 -21.32 -6.61
CA CYS A 902 34.85 -20.02 -6.35
C CYS A 902 36.02 -19.73 -7.27
N LEU A 903 36.03 -18.53 -7.86
CA LEU A 903 37.05 -18.02 -8.78
C LEU A 903 37.97 -16.98 -8.10
N ALA A 904 37.49 -16.30 -7.05
CA ALA A 904 38.30 -15.38 -6.25
C ALA A 904 37.72 -15.25 -4.85
N CYS A 905 38.55 -15.09 -3.82
CA CYS A 905 38.12 -15.00 -2.43
C CYS A 905 38.08 -13.57 -1.89
N ASN A 906 37.25 -13.35 -0.88
CA ASN A 906 37.21 -12.13 -0.10
C ASN A 906 38.55 -11.93 0.66
N SER A 907 38.87 -10.69 1.00
CA SER A 907 40.13 -10.36 1.69
C SER A 907 40.25 -11.14 3.00
N GLY A 908 41.40 -11.76 3.24
CA GLY A 908 41.62 -12.66 4.40
C GLY A 908 41.45 -14.15 4.10
N TYR A 909 41.10 -14.53 2.86
CA TYR A 909 40.94 -15.92 2.43
C TYR A 909 41.77 -16.21 1.17
N SER A 910 42.20 -17.47 1.00
CA SER A 910 42.97 -17.95 -0.15
C SER A 910 42.19 -19.04 -0.90
N LEU A 911 42.21 -18.97 -2.23
CA LEU A 911 41.50 -19.91 -3.08
C LEU A 911 42.24 -21.24 -3.16
N LYS A 912 41.59 -22.33 -2.74
CA LYS A 912 42.09 -23.70 -2.94
C LYS A 912 40.95 -24.58 -3.45
N SER A 913 41.19 -25.25 -4.57
CA SER A 913 40.25 -26.21 -5.18
C SER A 913 38.83 -25.66 -5.38
N GLY A 914 38.69 -24.38 -5.75
CA GLY A 914 37.38 -23.76 -5.97
C GLY A 914 36.64 -23.35 -4.68
N VAL A 915 37.32 -23.34 -3.53
CA VAL A 915 36.77 -22.96 -2.22
C VAL A 915 37.73 -21.99 -1.52
N CYS A 916 37.17 -21.06 -0.75
CA CYS A 916 37.95 -20.04 -0.03
C CYS A 916 38.31 -20.50 1.38
N HIS A 917 39.60 -20.56 1.69
CA HIS A 917 40.11 -20.97 3.00
C HIS A 917 40.69 -19.79 3.77
N ILE A 918 40.42 -19.73 5.07
CA ILE A 918 40.88 -18.64 5.96
C ILE A 918 42.41 -18.56 6.04
N ASN A 919 42.95 -17.35 6.05
CA ASN A 919 44.37 -17.12 6.36
C ASN A 919 44.56 -17.15 7.90
N CYS A 920 45.46 -18.01 8.40
CA CYS A 920 45.63 -18.24 9.83
C CYS A 920 46.03 -16.97 10.63
N PRO A 921 45.69 -16.89 11.93
CA PRO A 921 46.06 -15.75 12.80
C PRO A 921 47.58 -15.50 12.88
N LEU A 922 47.98 -14.26 13.20
CA LEU A 922 49.39 -13.87 13.32
C LEU A 922 50.16 -14.78 14.30
N ASN A 923 51.39 -15.18 13.94
CA ASN A 923 52.25 -16.12 14.70
C ASN A 923 51.74 -17.58 14.80
N CYS A 924 50.66 -17.91 14.10
CA CYS A 924 50.19 -19.28 13.92
C CYS A 924 50.91 -19.97 12.75
N LYS A 925 51.35 -21.20 12.96
CA LYS A 925 51.98 -22.05 11.96
C LYS A 925 50.95 -22.90 11.18
N SER A 926 49.87 -23.34 11.82
CA SER A 926 48.74 -24.04 11.18
C SER A 926 47.45 -23.83 11.96
N CYS A 927 46.29 -23.69 11.30
CA CYS A 927 44.97 -23.47 11.91
C CYS A 927 43.87 -24.36 11.30
N ASP A 928 42.75 -24.51 12.01
CA ASP A 928 41.58 -25.25 11.55
C ASP A 928 40.61 -24.40 10.70
N TYR A 929 39.51 -25.01 10.23
CA TYR A 929 38.50 -24.38 9.39
C TYR A 929 37.69 -23.27 10.09
N GLN A 930 37.77 -23.17 11.42
CA GLN A 930 37.16 -22.10 12.22
C GLN A 930 38.17 -20.98 12.54
N GLY A 931 39.38 -21.04 11.99
CA GLY A 931 40.44 -20.06 12.25
C GLY A 931 41.16 -20.25 13.58
N LYS A 932 40.93 -21.34 14.32
CA LYS A 932 41.66 -21.63 15.56
C LYS A 932 43.02 -22.19 15.22
N CYS A 933 44.05 -21.56 15.77
CA CYS A 933 45.41 -22.02 15.59
C CYS A 933 45.59 -23.41 16.22
N GLN A 934 46.16 -24.35 15.46
CA GLN A 934 46.51 -25.71 15.88
C GLN A 934 47.99 -25.85 16.24
N SER A 935 48.88 -25.03 15.67
CA SER A 935 50.29 -24.99 16.05
C SER A 935 50.88 -23.59 15.88
N CYS A 936 51.77 -23.17 16.79
CA CYS A 936 52.36 -21.83 16.80
C CYS A 936 53.78 -21.80 16.24
N ASN A 937 54.22 -20.62 15.79
CA ASN A 937 55.63 -20.37 15.47
C ASN A 937 56.50 -20.43 16.75
N ASN A 938 57.80 -20.69 16.60
CA ASN A 938 58.73 -20.75 17.73
C ASN A 938 58.71 -19.45 18.55
N GLY A 939 58.79 -19.55 19.88
CA GLY A 939 58.61 -18.42 20.80
C GLY A 939 57.16 -18.17 21.23
N PHE A 940 56.20 -18.97 20.75
CA PHE A 940 54.79 -18.91 21.14
C PHE A 940 54.26 -20.30 21.51
N TYR A 941 53.30 -20.34 22.43
CA TYR A 941 52.53 -21.55 22.76
C TYR A 941 51.06 -21.35 22.45
N ILE A 942 50.38 -22.46 22.16
CA ILE A 942 48.96 -22.48 21.88
C ILE A 942 48.16 -22.46 23.19
N ASN A 943 47.20 -21.55 23.30
CA ASN A 943 46.19 -21.57 24.35
C ASN A 943 44.83 -21.18 23.75
N SER A 944 43.80 -22.01 23.94
CA SER A 944 42.43 -21.79 23.45
C SER A 944 42.33 -21.36 21.97
N GLY A 945 43.16 -21.94 21.09
CA GLY A 945 43.13 -21.64 19.65
C GLY A 945 43.90 -20.38 19.22
N SER A 946 44.65 -19.75 20.12
CA SER A 946 45.49 -18.56 19.84
C SER A 946 46.93 -18.76 20.30
N CYS A 947 47.87 -18.09 19.64
CA CYS A 947 49.30 -18.18 19.96
C CYS A 947 49.74 -17.05 20.89
N PHE A 948 50.19 -17.40 22.09
CA PHE A 948 50.68 -16.47 23.10
C PHE A 948 52.19 -16.57 23.26
N LYS A 949 52.85 -15.44 23.45
CA LYS A 949 54.31 -15.35 23.56
C LYS A 949 54.80 -16.10 24.81
N CYS A 950 55.89 -16.84 24.68
CA CYS A 950 56.60 -17.46 25.81
C CYS A 950 57.24 -16.40 26.72
N ASP A 951 57.49 -16.75 27.99
CA ASP A 951 58.23 -15.91 28.93
C ASP A 951 59.63 -15.56 28.41
N SER A 952 60.11 -14.35 28.77
CA SER A 952 61.44 -13.87 28.41
C SER A 952 62.50 -14.88 28.85
N ASN A 953 63.37 -15.29 27.91
CA ASN A 953 64.43 -16.32 28.04
C ASN A 953 64.03 -17.75 27.63
N CYS A 954 62.77 -18.01 27.31
CA CYS A 954 62.30 -19.29 26.78
C CYS A 954 62.15 -19.30 25.24
N LEU A 955 62.81 -20.24 24.56
CA LEU A 955 62.76 -20.40 23.09
C LEU A 955 61.54 -21.21 22.63
N THR A 956 61.15 -22.27 23.36
CA THR A 956 59.90 -23.02 23.13
C THR A 956 59.26 -23.36 24.48
N CYS A 957 57.95 -23.12 24.62
CA CYS A 957 57.21 -23.32 25.86
C CYS A 957 55.89 -24.07 25.62
N THR A 958 55.33 -24.65 26.69
CA THR A 958 54.01 -25.29 26.69
C THR A 958 52.96 -24.47 27.43
N SER A 959 53.38 -23.52 28.26
CA SER A 959 52.54 -22.48 28.88
C SER A 959 53.43 -21.29 29.27
N LEU A 960 52.84 -20.18 29.73
CA LEU A 960 53.58 -18.99 30.18
C LEU A 960 54.75 -19.36 31.10
N SER A 961 54.52 -20.25 32.08
CA SER A 961 55.48 -20.65 33.12
C SER A 961 56.18 -22.01 32.90
N LYS A 962 55.97 -22.68 31.76
CA LYS A 962 56.60 -23.99 31.45
C LYS A 962 57.38 -23.94 30.15
N CYS A 963 58.68 -23.75 30.27
CA CYS A 963 59.62 -23.79 29.17
C CYS A 963 60.06 -25.22 28.84
N LYS A 964 60.27 -25.49 27.55
CA LYS A 964 60.82 -26.75 27.02
C LYS A 964 62.25 -26.59 26.53
N THR A 965 62.59 -25.43 25.96
CA THR A 965 63.97 -25.11 25.54
C THR A 965 64.27 -23.64 25.78
N CYS A 966 65.47 -23.32 26.26
CA CYS A 966 65.86 -21.95 26.60
C CYS A 966 66.62 -21.23 25.46
N HIS A 967 66.61 -19.90 25.49
CA HIS A 967 67.51 -19.10 24.67
C HIS A 967 68.98 -19.30 25.12
N LYS A 968 69.94 -19.01 24.24
CA LYS A 968 71.39 -19.11 24.55
C LYS A 968 71.73 -18.25 25.78
N GLY A 969 72.62 -18.75 26.64
CA GLY A 969 72.95 -18.15 27.95
C GLY A 969 72.05 -18.60 29.11
N TYR A 970 71.09 -19.50 28.86
CA TYR A 970 70.19 -20.08 29.86
C TYR A 970 70.10 -21.60 29.71
N PHE A 971 69.91 -22.31 30.82
CA PHE A 971 69.64 -23.74 30.86
C PHE A 971 68.25 -24.02 31.43
N LEU A 972 67.68 -25.15 31.05
CA LEU A 972 66.38 -25.57 31.54
C LEU A 972 66.54 -26.17 32.96
N SER A 973 66.07 -25.44 33.97
CA SER A 973 65.95 -25.94 35.33
C SER A 973 64.49 -26.35 35.58
N GLN A 974 64.23 -27.65 35.54
CA GLN A 974 62.89 -28.25 35.59
C GLN A 974 61.96 -27.78 34.46
N THR A 975 61.31 -26.63 34.66
CA THR A 975 60.35 -26.03 33.72
C THR A 975 60.61 -24.53 33.49
N THR A 976 61.67 -23.95 34.07
CA THR A 976 62.02 -22.53 33.91
C THR A 976 63.45 -22.38 33.40
N CYS A 977 63.70 -21.34 32.61
CA CYS A 977 65.05 -21.04 32.11
C CYS A 977 65.84 -20.26 33.15
N SER A 978 66.84 -20.91 33.74
CA SER A 978 67.77 -20.29 34.67
C SER A 978 69.02 -19.82 33.93
N LYS A 979 69.55 -18.67 34.32
CA LYS A 979 70.72 -18.09 33.67
C LYS A 979 71.95 -18.95 33.92
N CYS A 980 72.78 -19.15 32.91
CA CYS A 980 74.09 -19.76 33.09
C CYS A 980 74.97 -18.93 34.03
N SER A 981 76.00 -19.54 34.61
CA SER A 981 77.06 -18.82 35.32
C SER A 981 77.70 -17.74 34.46
N HIS A 982 78.33 -16.76 35.13
CA HIS A 982 78.87 -15.58 34.50
C HIS A 982 79.81 -15.94 33.33
N TYR A 983 79.59 -15.29 32.17
CA TYR A 983 80.36 -15.48 30.93
C TYR A 983 80.18 -16.83 30.21
N CYS A 984 79.14 -17.59 30.55
CA CYS A 984 78.81 -18.86 29.88
C CYS A 984 77.65 -18.73 28.87
N LEU A 985 77.86 -19.19 27.63
CA LEU A 985 76.91 -19.16 26.52
C LEU A 985 76.02 -20.42 26.42
N ILE A 986 76.54 -21.59 26.78
CA ILE A 986 75.82 -22.87 26.77
C ILE A 986 76.17 -23.59 28.07
N CYS A 987 75.17 -23.95 28.87
CA CYS A 987 75.37 -24.68 30.12
C CYS A 987 74.28 -25.74 30.32
N THR A 988 74.57 -26.74 31.14
CA THR A 988 73.64 -27.80 31.55
C THR A 988 73.14 -27.64 32.98
N SER A 989 73.85 -26.85 33.79
CA SER A 989 73.42 -26.39 35.11
C SER A 989 74.14 -25.07 35.44
N GLU A 990 73.76 -24.42 36.54
CA GLU A 990 74.36 -23.15 36.97
C GLU A 990 75.91 -23.21 37.03
N ASN A 991 76.45 -24.36 37.45
CA ASN A 991 77.90 -24.59 37.60
C ASN A 991 78.52 -25.49 36.51
N SER A 992 77.80 -25.76 35.42
CA SER A 992 78.25 -26.67 34.36
C SER A 992 78.17 -25.99 32.99
N CYS A 993 79.19 -25.19 32.67
CA CYS A 993 79.33 -24.56 31.37
C CYS A 993 79.95 -25.51 30.33
N GLU A 994 79.42 -25.47 29.11
CA GLU A 994 79.92 -26.21 27.94
C GLU A 994 80.60 -25.28 26.94
N LYS A 995 80.22 -23.99 26.92
CA LYS A 995 80.81 -23.00 26.02
C LYS A 995 80.83 -21.61 26.65
N CYS A 996 82.00 -21.00 26.71
CA CYS A 996 82.21 -19.66 27.22
C CYS A 996 82.07 -18.56 26.15
N GLU A 997 81.85 -17.33 26.58
CA GLU A 997 82.00 -16.14 25.75
C GLU A 997 83.45 -16.00 25.24
N ASN A 998 83.64 -15.38 24.08
CA ASN A 998 84.88 -15.44 23.28
C ASN A 998 86.18 -14.99 24.01
N THR A 999 86.09 -14.31 25.16
CA THR A 999 87.23 -13.82 25.96
C THR A 999 87.50 -14.65 27.21
N TYR A 1000 86.83 -15.80 27.36
CA TYR A 1000 86.94 -16.69 28.51
C TYR A 1000 87.21 -18.12 28.02
N THR A 1001 88.03 -18.85 28.78
CA THR A 1001 88.36 -20.26 28.51
C THR A 1001 87.65 -21.16 29.50
N LEU A 1002 87.16 -22.30 29.02
CA LEU A 1002 86.46 -23.27 29.84
C LEU A 1002 87.47 -24.10 30.65
N GLN A 1003 87.47 -23.96 31.97
CA GLN A 1003 88.23 -24.82 32.88
C GLN A 1003 87.31 -25.37 33.97
N ASN A 1004 87.38 -26.68 34.21
CA ASN A 1004 86.56 -27.37 35.23
C ASN A 1004 85.06 -26.99 35.17
N LYS A 1005 84.52 -26.90 33.95
CA LYS A 1005 83.13 -26.51 33.65
C LYS A 1005 82.74 -25.08 34.09
N GLN A 1006 83.70 -24.19 34.32
CA GLN A 1006 83.48 -22.77 34.57
C GLN A 1006 84.26 -21.91 33.58
N CYS A 1007 83.72 -20.72 33.27
CA CYS A 1007 84.37 -19.76 32.40
C CYS A 1007 85.31 -18.88 33.20
N VAL A 1008 86.61 -19.08 33.01
CA VAL A 1008 87.66 -18.28 33.63
C VAL A 1008 88.25 -17.34 32.58
N LYS A 1009 88.61 -16.13 33.03
CA LYS A 1009 89.18 -15.12 32.13
C LYS A 1009 90.51 -15.66 31.60
N SER A 1010 90.62 -15.70 30.28
CA SER A 1010 91.77 -16.25 29.55
C SER A 1010 93.06 -15.52 29.85
#